data_AF-A0A2V8RP32-F1
#
_entry.id   AF-A0A2V8RP32-F1
#
_cell.length_a   1.000
_cell.length_b   1.000
_cell.length_c   1.000
_cell.angle_alpha   90.00
_cell.angle_beta   90.00
_cell.angle_gamma   90.00
#
_symmetry.space_group_name_H-M   'P 1'
#
loop_
_entity.id
_entity.type
_entity.pdbx_description
1 polymer ?
#
loop_
_entity_poly.entity_id
_entity_poly.type
_entity_poly.pdbx_seq_one_letter_code
_entity_poly.pdbx_strand_id
1 'polypeptide(L)'
;MTARNLLSELRQKGVEVKASGDDRLVIDAPKGAITPELRSALAAHKVELLQILKSEQQPAAPVAPEPIAPAPPALKTQAPEVVAAPVASTKRADEDDSPAGLATEEIRQLEAELIRLKAEEQTRRAEFESGRLAAENALRVEHERRSQAEAESSRQRAEQEKQRITAEAREHAEEENRRQIAEQELARAEEELKRMRAMEDARRADAEARLRAAEEAHRAQLATRRQAEEEQARVYSEEKRRLLEAEARKRAQEDELRRHAEMRFQAVEVEIARVRAREDARRKSAGDARVLAEQTAQRRAEEEARRHAEQSALRRAEDEARLRAQIEAQMRAEAEGRRQVEDEARRQAEEEARRRAEEEASRMAAMEAQRRAEEAARQHAEAESRRQAEEAARRRAEEEAKRRAETEAQLRAEEELRQRAADEARQHAEMEARIRSEVAAKIRAEDEARQVAADSHRPETASDQTEQDPLEIERAEVGELPAREVSGNEIVEWFDVGIESQSAVLSEQHPAHEGLAGLMQDDSGGEFHAVSVPEAERAPSAVSAATLSQFTSDQAPERAAAVAELARSGGEDAFRHISAAFDDQSAEVRSTAARALFDSQADRAAAFTRALREATPARRRKIGAAIASSGLAQEAIRNLTGESRDKTYDAFSLLFLMSKAGEVQPLMRAIEEHPNIEVRLAVVKLLALSGQPDILPAFRRMAVRGSLPPEVRSAVMEAIYQITSQSPADAPSVV
;
A
#
# COMPACT_ATOMS: atom_id res chain seq x y z
N MET A 1 24.21 -12.53 37.10
CA MET A 1 23.00 -13.25 37.53
C MET A 1 23.32 -14.73 37.62
N THR A 2 22.66 -15.52 38.47
CA THR A 2 22.86 -16.98 38.49
C THR A 2 21.94 -17.65 37.47
N ALA A 3 22.33 -18.80 36.89
CA ALA A 3 21.53 -19.51 35.90
C ALA A 3 20.11 -19.88 36.39
N ARG A 4 19.96 -20.20 37.70
CA ARG A 4 18.64 -20.47 38.33
C ARG A 4 17.74 -19.23 38.38
N ASN A 5 18.31 -18.06 38.66
CA ASN A 5 17.53 -16.81 38.71
C ASN A 5 17.11 -16.41 37.29
N LEU A 6 17.99 -16.57 36.30
CA LEU A 6 17.66 -16.33 34.89
C LEU A 6 16.53 -17.25 34.39
N LEU A 7 16.57 -18.54 34.72
CA LEU A 7 15.50 -19.49 34.37
C LEU A 7 14.16 -19.13 35.03
N SER A 8 14.20 -18.69 36.30
CA SER A 8 13.01 -18.27 37.05
C SER A 8 12.39 -17.00 36.48
N GLU A 9 13.21 -16.02 36.10
CA GLU A 9 12.78 -14.77 35.47
C GLU A 9 12.20 -15.00 34.06
N LEU A 10 12.81 -15.91 33.28
CA LEU A 10 12.30 -16.33 31.98
C LEU A 10 10.93 -17.02 32.09
N ARG A 11 10.77 -17.93 33.06
CA ARG A 11 9.47 -18.59 33.35
C ARG A 11 8.40 -17.57 33.76
N GLN A 12 8.75 -16.58 34.59
CA GLN A 12 7.84 -15.49 34.98
C GLN A 12 7.42 -14.61 33.79
N LYS A 13 8.31 -14.44 32.79
CA LYS A 13 8.04 -13.71 31.54
C LYS A 13 7.37 -14.57 30.46
N GLY A 14 6.99 -15.82 30.77
CA GLY A 14 6.32 -16.73 29.83
C GLY A 14 7.22 -17.28 28.72
N VAL A 15 8.54 -17.25 28.92
CA VAL A 15 9.53 -17.84 28.01
C VAL A 15 9.89 -19.24 28.49
N GLU A 16 9.54 -20.27 27.72
CA GLU A 16 9.91 -21.65 28.04
C GLU A 16 11.28 -21.99 27.44
N VAL A 17 12.18 -22.52 28.27
CA VAL A 17 13.49 -23.01 27.84
C VAL A 17 13.55 -24.52 28.07
N LYS A 18 13.73 -25.30 26.99
CA LYS A 18 13.80 -26.76 26.99
C LYS A 18 15.18 -27.21 26.52
N ALA A 19 15.72 -28.28 27.12
CA ALA A 19 16.91 -28.94 26.58
C ALA A 19 16.50 -29.90 25.45
N SER A 20 17.19 -29.85 24.32
CA SER A 20 17.01 -30.78 23.19
C SER A 20 18.34 -31.45 22.89
N GLY A 21 18.47 -32.72 23.29
CA GLY A 21 19.73 -33.46 23.22
C GLY A 21 20.80 -32.93 24.18
N ASP A 22 22.06 -33.27 23.92
CA ASP A 22 23.13 -33.00 24.88
C ASP A 22 23.64 -31.55 24.90
N ASP A 23 23.46 -30.80 23.80
CA ASP A 23 24.15 -29.51 23.57
C ASP A 23 23.26 -28.34 23.10
N ARG A 24 21.93 -28.52 22.99
CA ARG A 24 21.02 -27.50 22.45
C ARG A 24 19.96 -27.06 23.45
N LEU A 25 19.76 -25.75 23.56
CA LEU A 25 18.64 -25.13 24.25
C LEU A 25 17.61 -24.70 23.19
N VAL A 26 16.37 -25.13 23.36
CA VAL A 26 15.20 -24.72 22.57
C VAL A 26 14.44 -23.71 23.40
N ILE A 27 14.26 -22.52 22.84
CA ILE A 27 13.57 -21.41 23.50
C ILE A 27 12.25 -21.18 22.77
N ASP A 28 11.15 -21.26 23.51
CA ASP A 28 9.82 -20.94 23.05
C ASP A 28 9.39 -19.62 23.71
N ALA A 29 9.24 -18.57 22.91
CA ALA A 29 9.03 -17.21 23.38
C ALA A 29 8.06 -16.44 22.46
N PRO A 30 7.17 -15.59 22.99
CA PRO A 30 6.34 -14.70 22.18
C PRO A 30 7.18 -13.68 21.40
N LYS A 31 6.68 -13.23 20.24
CA LYS A 31 7.40 -12.30 19.33
C LYS A 31 7.84 -11.04 20.09
N GLY A 32 9.15 -10.74 20.04
CA GLY A 32 9.76 -9.55 20.68
C GLY A 32 10.29 -9.76 22.10
N ALA A 33 10.06 -10.91 22.74
CA ALA A 33 10.52 -11.18 24.11
C ALA A 33 12.03 -11.49 24.22
N ILE A 34 12.70 -11.83 23.12
CA ILE A 34 14.14 -12.12 23.09
C ILE A 34 14.91 -10.82 22.77
N THR A 35 15.29 -10.08 23.81
CA THR A 35 16.19 -8.93 23.65
C THR A 35 17.63 -9.39 23.39
N PRO A 36 18.50 -8.54 22.81
CA PRO A 36 19.93 -8.85 22.63
C PRO A 36 20.64 -9.18 23.95
N GLU A 37 20.24 -8.52 25.03
CA GLU A 37 20.73 -8.73 26.39
C GLU A 37 20.35 -10.13 26.92
N LEU A 38 19.10 -10.55 26.72
CA LEU A 38 18.62 -11.88 27.06
C LEU A 38 19.33 -12.98 26.26
N ARG A 39 19.63 -12.72 24.99
CA ARG A 39 20.41 -13.64 24.15
C ARG A 39 21.85 -13.80 24.66
N SER A 40 22.48 -12.70 25.08
CA SER A 40 23.83 -12.70 25.66
C SER A 40 23.86 -13.44 27.01
N ALA A 41 22.86 -13.18 27.87
CA ALA A 41 22.74 -13.86 29.17
C ALA A 41 22.49 -15.38 29.03
N LEU A 42 21.65 -15.79 28.07
CA LEU A 42 21.41 -17.21 27.76
C LEU A 42 22.65 -17.90 27.18
N ALA A 43 23.45 -17.20 26.36
CA ALA A 43 24.71 -17.72 25.84
C ALA A 43 25.76 -17.88 26.96
N ALA A 44 25.87 -16.91 27.87
CA ALA A 44 26.81 -16.94 28.99
C ALA A 44 26.54 -18.09 29.97
N HIS A 45 25.26 -18.40 30.24
CA HIS A 45 24.86 -19.45 31.19
C HIS A 45 24.43 -20.78 30.52
N LYS A 46 24.74 -20.97 29.23
CA LYS A 46 24.27 -22.14 28.44
C LYS A 46 24.60 -23.48 29.11
N VAL A 47 25.82 -23.65 29.60
CA VAL A 47 26.30 -24.92 30.20
C VAL A 47 25.59 -25.22 31.52
N GLU A 48 25.45 -24.21 32.37
CA GLU A 48 24.76 -24.33 33.67
C GLU A 48 23.26 -24.59 33.50
N LEU A 49 22.62 -23.94 32.53
CA LEU A 49 21.21 -24.15 32.20
C LEU A 49 20.93 -25.56 31.69
N LEU A 50 21.82 -26.12 30.85
CA LEU A 50 21.71 -27.51 30.39
C LEU A 50 21.83 -28.51 31.56
N GLN A 51 22.71 -28.26 32.53
CA GLN A 51 22.83 -29.12 33.72
C GLN A 51 21.58 -29.07 34.60
N ILE A 52 21.02 -27.87 34.83
CA ILE A 52 19.79 -27.69 35.61
C ILE A 52 18.61 -28.39 34.93
N LEU A 53 18.43 -28.18 33.63
CA LEU A 53 17.31 -28.78 32.88
C LEU A 53 17.43 -30.31 32.78
N LYS A 54 18.66 -30.86 32.66
CA LYS A 54 18.89 -32.32 32.72
C LYS A 54 18.56 -32.88 34.11
N SER A 55 18.86 -32.15 35.18
CA SER A 55 18.51 -32.57 36.55
C SER A 55 17.01 -32.52 36.85
N GLU A 56 16.26 -31.59 36.22
CA GLU A 56 14.79 -31.51 36.34
C GLU A 56 14.06 -32.59 35.50
N GLN A 57 14.68 -33.10 34.44
CA GLN A 57 14.10 -34.12 33.54
C GLN A 57 14.33 -35.57 33.99
N GLN A 58 15.09 -35.80 35.07
CA GLN A 58 15.37 -37.14 35.56
C GLN A 58 14.26 -37.62 36.50
N PRO A 59 13.50 -38.68 36.15
CA PRO A 59 12.41 -39.16 36.99
C PRO A 59 12.97 -39.74 38.31
N ALA A 60 12.40 -39.30 39.42
CA ALA A 60 12.61 -39.93 40.72
C ALA A 60 12.15 -41.40 40.67
N ALA A 61 13.06 -42.31 41.00
CA ALA A 61 12.74 -43.73 41.16
C ALA A 61 11.80 -43.94 42.37
N PRO A 62 10.91 -44.96 42.31
CA PRO A 62 9.83 -45.13 43.28
C PRO A 62 10.34 -45.82 44.55
N VAL A 63 10.01 -45.27 45.72
CA VAL A 63 10.06 -46.01 46.98
C VAL A 63 8.64 -46.25 47.46
N ALA A 64 8.36 -47.54 47.66
CA ALA A 64 7.09 -48.13 48.06
C ALA A 64 6.68 -47.73 49.51
N PRO A 65 5.40 -47.96 49.89
CA PRO A 65 4.78 -47.38 51.07
C PRO A 65 5.01 -48.24 52.32
N GLU A 66 5.13 -47.60 53.49
CA GLU A 66 5.12 -48.27 54.79
C GLU A 66 4.51 -47.34 55.87
N PRO A 67 4.04 -47.87 57.02
CA PRO A 67 2.63 -47.87 57.37
C PRO A 67 2.27 -47.06 58.63
N ILE A 68 0.96 -46.80 58.74
CA ILE A 68 0.12 -46.60 59.93
C ILE A 68 0.86 -46.47 61.28
N ALA A 69 0.86 -45.26 61.83
CA ALA A 69 1.12 -44.99 63.24
C ALA A 69 -0.12 -45.31 64.10
N PRO A 70 0.03 -45.93 65.29
CA PRO A 70 -0.92 -45.81 66.37
C PRO A 70 -0.47 -44.78 67.43
N ALA A 71 -1.49 -44.22 68.09
CA ALA A 71 -1.45 -43.21 69.13
C ALA A 71 -0.95 -43.76 70.50
N PRO A 72 -0.78 -42.92 71.55
CA PRO A 72 0.26 -43.02 72.58
C PRO A 72 -0.13 -43.87 73.81
N PRO A 73 0.84 -44.22 74.69
CA PRO A 73 0.52 -44.84 75.98
C PRO A 73 0.38 -43.81 77.10
N ALA A 74 -0.56 -44.09 77.99
CA ALA A 74 -0.75 -43.40 79.26
C ALA A 74 -0.18 -44.22 80.43
N LEU A 75 0.37 -43.48 81.40
CA LEU A 75 0.49 -43.78 82.83
C LEU A 75 1.37 -44.97 83.25
N LYS A 76 2.47 -44.65 83.95
CA LYS A 76 2.59 -44.87 85.41
C LYS A 76 3.89 -44.30 86.00
N THR A 77 3.71 -43.30 86.86
CA THR A 77 4.32 -43.12 88.19
C THR A 77 5.74 -43.65 88.43
N GLN A 78 6.67 -42.73 88.70
CA GLN A 78 7.69 -42.89 89.73
C GLN A 78 8.19 -41.50 90.18
N ALA A 79 8.00 -41.20 91.45
CA ALA A 79 8.67 -40.17 92.25
C ALA A 79 8.75 -40.73 93.69
N PRO A 80 9.54 -40.14 94.59
CA PRO A 80 10.96 -40.39 94.76
C PRO A 80 11.26 -41.13 96.08
N GLU A 81 12.49 -41.60 96.20
CA GLU A 81 13.08 -42.17 97.41
C GLU A 81 13.56 -41.03 98.32
N VAL A 82 13.29 -41.11 99.64
CA VAL A 82 14.18 -40.78 100.78
C VAL A 82 13.40 -40.84 102.13
N VAL A 83 13.74 -41.87 102.91
CA VAL A 83 14.00 -41.91 104.37
C VAL A 83 12.99 -41.28 105.36
N ALA A 84 12.29 -42.13 106.13
CA ALA A 84 12.01 -41.90 107.56
C ALA A 84 11.54 -43.18 108.29
N ALA A 85 12.18 -43.47 109.42
CA ALA A 85 11.74 -44.29 110.55
C ALA A 85 12.32 -43.61 111.82
N PRO A 86 11.88 -43.89 113.08
CA PRO A 86 11.17 -45.10 113.48
C PRO A 86 10.19 -45.01 114.70
N VAL A 87 9.64 -46.19 115.03
CA VAL A 87 9.15 -46.76 116.32
C VAL A 87 7.92 -46.17 117.04
N ALA A 88 6.91 -47.03 117.22
CA ALA A 88 5.94 -46.98 118.31
C ALA A 88 5.97 -48.29 119.13
N SER A 89 5.86 -48.11 120.45
CA SER A 89 5.30 -49.00 121.48
C SER A 89 5.93 -50.37 121.78
N THR A 90 6.48 -50.47 123.00
CA THR A 90 6.62 -51.69 123.81
C THR A 90 5.88 -51.51 125.14
N LYS A 91 5.32 -52.60 125.70
CA LYS A 91 4.53 -52.62 126.94
C LYS A 91 4.86 -53.90 127.75
N ARG A 92 5.29 -53.72 129.02
CA ARG A 92 5.21 -54.59 130.24
C ARG A 92 5.83 -56.01 130.18
N ALA A 93 6.34 -56.63 131.25
CA ALA A 93 6.30 -56.52 132.72
C ALA A 93 7.72 -56.87 133.29
N ASP A 94 8.14 -56.64 134.55
CA ASP A 94 7.78 -57.25 135.86
C ASP A 94 8.39 -56.36 136.99
N GLU A 95 7.66 -55.98 138.05
CA GLU A 95 7.70 -56.50 139.44
C GLU A 95 9.10 -56.58 140.10
N ASP A 96 9.41 -55.72 141.09
CA ASP A 96 9.32 -56.08 142.53
C ASP A 96 9.73 -54.95 143.53
N ASP A 97 9.01 -54.95 144.66
CA ASP A 97 9.34 -54.55 146.06
C ASP A 97 9.54 -53.10 146.59
N SER A 98 8.48 -52.58 147.24
CA SER A 98 8.37 -52.28 148.70
C SER A 98 9.00 -51.01 149.37
N PRO A 99 8.43 -50.52 150.51
CA PRO A 99 7.80 -49.19 150.54
C PRO A 99 8.21 -48.22 151.68
N ALA A 100 7.52 -47.06 151.69
CA ALA A 100 7.16 -46.19 152.82
C ALA A 100 7.96 -44.89 153.05
N GLY A 101 7.43 -43.78 152.48
CA GLY A 101 7.79 -42.41 152.87
C GLY A 101 7.18 -41.27 152.02
N LEU A 102 6.21 -41.52 151.14
CA LEU A 102 6.09 -40.75 149.89
C LEU A 102 4.93 -39.75 149.77
N ALA A 103 4.08 -39.53 150.78
CA ALA A 103 2.92 -38.64 150.59
C ALA A 103 3.28 -37.15 150.41
N THR A 104 4.38 -36.67 150.99
CA THR A 104 4.83 -35.26 150.86
C THR A 104 5.78 -35.01 149.69
N GLU A 105 6.45 -36.06 149.22
CA GLU A 105 7.42 -35.99 148.12
C GLU A 105 6.71 -36.13 146.77
N GLU A 106 5.67 -36.98 146.70
CA GLU A 106 4.76 -37.10 145.54
C GLU A 106 4.00 -35.79 145.27
N ILE A 107 3.55 -35.06 146.30
CA ILE A 107 2.88 -33.76 146.11
C ILE A 107 3.84 -32.73 145.51
N ARG A 108 5.09 -32.65 145.97
CA ARG A 108 6.10 -31.76 145.36
C ARG A 108 6.48 -32.19 143.94
N GLN A 109 6.56 -33.49 143.67
CA GLN A 109 6.82 -34.00 142.33
C GLN A 109 5.67 -33.66 141.37
N LEU A 110 4.42 -33.82 141.80
CA LEU A 110 3.24 -33.44 141.03
C LEU A 110 3.12 -31.92 140.84
N GLU A 111 3.50 -31.10 141.82
CA GLU A 111 3.57 -29.63 141.67
C GLU A 111 4.67 -29.21 140.68
N ALA A 112 5.85 -29.84 140.74
CA ALA A 112 6.93 -29.60 139.80
C ALA A 112 6.56 -30.06 138.37
N GLU A 113 5.86 -31.20 138.24
CA GLU A 113 5.32 -31.66 136.96
C GLU A 113 4.22 -30.74 136.44
N LEU A 114 3.35 -30.19 137.29
CA LEU A 114 2.33 -29.22 136.89
C LEU A 114 2.97 -27.93 136.36
N ILE A 115 4.04 -27.45 136.99
CA ILE A 115 4.79 -26.27 136.52
C ILE A 115 5.49 -26.59 135.20
N ARG A 116 6.11 -27.77 135.08
CA ARG A 116 6.75 -28.22 133.85
C ARG A 116 5.74 -28.35 132.71
N LEU A 117 4.59 -28.98 132.94
CA LEU A 117 3.53 -29.13 131.94
C LEU A 117 2.92 -27.80 131.54
N LYS A 118 2.75 -26.85 132.48
CA LYS A 118 2.33 -25.48 132.15
C LYS A 118 3.38 -24.75 131.31
N ALA A 119 4.67 -24.93 131.59
CA ALA A 119 5.75 -24.37 130.76
C ALA A 119 5.82 -25.04 129.37
N GLU A 120 5.64 -26.35 129.29
CA GLU A 120 5.54 -27.11 128.02
C GLU A 120 4.27 -26.73 127.22
N GLU A 121 3.16 -26.45 127.89
CA GLU A 121 1.94 -25.96 127.25
C GLU A 121 2.10 -24.51 126.76
N GLN A 122 2.74 -23.65 127.56
CA GLN A 122 3.05 -22.28 127.14
C GLN A 122 4.04 -22.23 125.98
N THR A 123 5.06 -23.09 125.95
CA THR A 123 6.00 -23.21 124.82
C THR A 123 5.30 -23.74 123.58
N ARG A 124 4.47 -24.79 123.69
CA ARG A 124 3.65 -25.26 122.56
C ARG A 124 2.67 -24.21 122.03
N ARG A 125 2.04 -23.43 122.92
CA ARG A 125 1.16 -22.31 122.54
C ARG A 125 1.95 -21.21 121.84
N ALA A 126 3.14 -20.86 122.35
CA ALA A 126 4.02 -19.87 121.73
C ALA A 126 4.55 -20.36 120.36
N GLU A 127 4.90 -21.64 120.23
CA GLU A 127 5.29 -22.28 118.97
C GLU A 127 4.14 -22.32 117.97
N PHE A 128 2.92 -22.62 118.42
CA PHE A 128 1.73 -22.60 117.57
C PHE A 128 1.38 -21.18 117.12
N GLU A 129 1.44 -20.18 118.00
CA GLU A 129 1.22 -18.78 117.63
C GLU A 129 2.31 -18.26 116.70
N SER A 130 3.58 -18.62 116.94
CA SER A 130 4.70 -18.33 116.06
C SER A 130 4.51 -18.98 114.68
N GLY A 131 4.11 -20.25 114.65
CA GLY A 131 3.78 -20.99 113.44
C GLY A 131 2.59 -20.39 112.68
N ARG A 132 1.55 -19.95 113.39
CA ARG A 132 0.38 -19.26 112.82
C ARG A 132 0.78 -17.92 112.20
N LEU A 133 1.57 -17.11 112.90
CA LEU A 133 2.08 -15.83 112.40
C LEU A 133 3.03 -16.02 111.21
N ALA A 134 3.89 -17.05 111.25
CA ALA A 134 4.76 -17.41 110.14
C ALA A 134 3.96 -17.84 108.90
N ALA A 135 2.90 -18.64 109.08
CA ALA A 135 2.00 -19.04 108.00
C ALA A 135 1.19 -17.85 107.45
N GLU A 136 0.70 -16.96 108.31
CA GLU A 136 -0.03 -15.75 107.93
C GLU A 136 0.88 -14.79 107.14
N ASN A 137 2.12 -14.61 107.57
CA ASN A 137 3.13 -13.83 106.85
C ASN A 137 3.52 -14.49 105.52
N ALA A 138 3.66 -15.82 105.48
CA ALA A 138 3.95 -16.55 104.25
C ALA A 138 2.84 -16.38 103.20
N LEU A 139 1.57 -16.51 103.61
CA LEU A 139 0.41 -16.28 102.74
C LEU A 139 0.35 -14.84 102.24
N ARG A 140 0.66 -13.86 103.09
CA ARG A 140 0.72 -12.44 102.68
C ARG A 140 1.81 -12.21 101.63
N VAL A 141 3.00 -12.77 101.82
CA VAL A 141 4.11 -12.65 100.85
C VAL A 141 3.76 -13.33 99.53
N GLU A 142 3.11 -14.50 99.56
CA GLU A 142 2.64 -15.16 98.33
C GLU A 142 1.56 -14.35 97.62
N HIS A 143 0.60 -13.78 98.35
CA HIS A 143 -0.42 -12.90 97.79
C HIS A 143 0.19 -11.63 97.19
N GLU A 144 1.15 -11.00 97.88
CA GLU A 144 1.88 -9.84 97.37
C GLU A 144 2.69 -10.19 96.12
N ARG A 145 3.38 -11.34 96.08
CA ARG A 145 4.08 -11.83 94.88
C ARG A 145 3.14 -12.12 93.72
N ARG A 146 1.98 -12.73 93.99
CA ARG A 146 0.97 -13.00 92.96
C ARG A 146 0.39 -11.70 92.40
N SER A 147 0.07 -10.75 93.27
CA SER A 147 -0.40 -9.42 92.88
C SER A 147 0.66 -8.66 92.07
N GLN A 148 1.93 -8.74 92.46
CA GLN A 148 3.05 -8.18 91.70
C GLN A 148 3.19 -8.84 90.32
N ALA A 149 3.13 -10.17 90.22
CA ALA A 149 3.18 -10.88 88.95
C ALA A 149 1.99 -10.54 88.02
N GLU A 150 0.79 -10.41 88.59
CA GLU A 150 -0.41 -9.98 87.84
C GLU A 150 -0.30 -8.50 87.40
N ALA A 151 0.24 -7.63 88.24
CA ALA A 151 0.52 -6.22 87.90
C ALA A 151 1.61 -6.08 86.83
N GLU A 152 2.65 -6.91 86.86
CA GLU A 152 3.69 -6.95 85.83
C GLU A 152 3.15 -7.50 84.51
N SER A 153 2.36 -8.57 84.54
CA SER A 153 1.72 -9.12 83.33
C SER A 153 0.75 -8.11 82.70
N SER A 154 -0.02 -7.37 83.51
CA SER A 154 -0.91 -6.32 82.99
C SER A 154 -0.15 -5.14 82.41
N ARG A 155 0.96 -4.72 83.05
CA ARG A 155 1.87 -3.70 82.48
C ARG A 155 2.47 -4.14 81.16
N GLN A 156 2.97 -5.38 81.07
CA GLN A 156 3.51 -5.93 79.83
C GLN A 156 2.46 -5.98 78.72
N ARG A 157 1.22 -6.37 79.02
CA ARG A 157 0.12 -6.35 78.04
C ARG A 157 -0.20 -4.93 77.57
N ALA A 158 -0.26 -3.96 78.50
CA ALA A 158 -0.48 -2.56 78.15
C ALA A 158 0.66 -1.97 77.31
N GLU A 159 1.92 -2.35 77.60
CA GLU A 159 3.07 -1.95 76.80
C GLU A 159 3.06 -2.58 75.40
N GLN A 160 2.73 -3.87 75.30
CA GLN A 160 2.56 -4.55 74.00
C GLN A 160 1.42 -3.94 73.18
N GLU A 161 0.29 -3.63 73.81
CA GLU A 161 -0.85 -2.96 73.15
C GLU A 161 -0.47 -1.55 72.70
N LYS A 162 0.22 -0.78 73.54
CA LYS A 162 0.76 0.54 73.15
C LYS A 162 1.73 0.43 71.97
N GLN A 163 2.64 -0.54 72.00
CA GLN A 163 3.58 -0.77 70.89
C GLN A 163 2.82 -1.11 69.60
N ARG A 164 1.80 -1.96 69.68
CA ARG A 164 0.96 -2.32 68.53
C ARG A 164 0.22 -1.12 67.96
N ILE A 165 -0.42 -0.29 68.80
CA ILE A 165 -1.10 0.94 68.35
C ILE A 165 -0.10 1.90 67.70
N THR A 166 1.10 2.05 68.27
CA THR A 166 2.13 2.92 67.66
C THR A 166 2.66 2.37 66.34
N ALA A 167 2.73 1.05 66.18
CA ALA A 167 3.12 0.40 64.93
C ALA A 167 2.04 0.57 63.87
N GLU A 168 0.77 0.29 64.20
CA GLU A 168 -0.39 0.50 63.33
C GLU A 168 -0.50 1.97 62.89
N ALA A 169 -0.25 2.93 63.78
CA ALA A 169 -0.25 4.36 63.45
C ALA A 169 0.91 4.75 62.51
N ARG A 170 2.09 4.13 62.65
CA ARG A 170 3.22 4.35 61.73
C ARG A 170 2.93 3.76 60.36
N GLU A 171 2.38 2.54 60.30
CA GLU A 171 1.98 1.91 59.05
C GLU A 171 0.93 2.74 58.31
N HIS A 172 -0.08 3.25 59.02
CA HIS A 172 -1.06 4.16 58.43
C HIS A 172 -0.43 5.45 57.90
N ALA A 173 0.50 6.08 58.63
CA ALA A 173 1.19 7.28 58.18
C ALA A 173 2.08 7.00 56.94
N GLU A 174 2.75 5.85 56.89
CA GLU A 174 3.51 5.42 55.72
C GLU A 174 2.60 5.14 54.52
N GLU A 175 1.44 4.52 54.74
CA GLU A 175 0.45 4.27 53.71
C GLU A 175 -0.14 5.58 53.16
N GLU A 176 -0.46 6.54 54.03
CA GLU A 176 -0.90 7.87 53.62
C GLU A 176 0.17 8.60 52.82
N ASN A 177 1.44 8.53 53.22
CA ASN A 177 2.54 9.13 52.46
C ASN A 177 2.68 8.46 51.08
N ARG A 178 2.57 7.13 50.99
CA ARG A 178 2.56 6.41 49.70
C ARG A 178 1.39 6.84 48.82
N ARG A 179 0.19 7.02 49.40
CA ARG A 179 -0.99 7.52 48.67
C ARG A 179 -0.76 8.93 48.15
N GLN A 180 -0.21 9.82 48.97
CA GLN A 180 0.10 11.20 48.55
C GLN A 180 1.12 11.24 47.41
N ILE A 181 2.16 10.41 47.46
CA ILE A 181 3.14 10.32 46.36
C ILE A 181 2.45 9.80 45.10
N ALA A 182 1.63 8.75 45.20
CA ALA A 182 0.90 8.22 44.06
C ALA A 182 -0.08 9.24 43.45
N GLU A 183 -0.79 10.00 44.29
CA GLU A 183 -1.68 11.08 43.84
C GLU A 183 -0.91 12.22 43.15
N GLN A 184 0.27 12.60 43.67
CA GLN A 184 1.12 13.61 43.04
C GLN A 184 1.64 13.15 41.68
N GLU A 185 2.06 11.89 41.56
CA GLU A 185 2.51 11.32 40.29
C GLU A 185 1.37 11.21 39.27
N LEU A 186 0.16 10.81 39.71
CA LEU A 186 -1.05 10.84 38.89
C LEU A 186 -1.38 12.25 38.40
N ALA A 187 -1.32 13.26 39.28
CA ALA A 187 -1.58 14.65 38.91
C ALA A 187 -0.56 15.17 37.87
N ARG A 188 0.72 14.83 38.03
CA ARG A 188 1.77 15.15 37.05
C ARG A 188 1.51 14.49 35.70
N ALA A 189 1.17 13.20 35.70
CA ALA A 189 0.85 12.46 34.48
C ALA A 189 -0.40 13.04 33.78
N GLU A 190 -1.41 13.48 34.53
CA GLU A 190 -2.59 14.15 33.97
C GLU A 190 -2.24 15.50 33.32
N GLU A 191 -1.36 16.29 33.92
CA GLU A 191 -0.89 17.54 33.34
C GLU A 191 -0.09 17.31 32.06
N GLU A 192 0.79 16.32 32.04
CA GLU A 192 1.53 15.93 30.84
C GLU A 192 0.59 15.46 29.73
N LEU A 193 -0.41 14.65 30.05
CA LEU A 193 -1.43 14.22 29.10
C LEU A 193 -2.21 15.41 28.54
N LYS A 194 -2.57 16.40 29.38
CA LYS A 194 -3.22 17.64 28.94
C LYS A 194 -2.32 18.43 27.99
N ARG A 195 -1.02 18.54 28.28
CA ARG A 195 -0.04 19.21 27.40
C ARG A 195 0.11 18.48 26.07
N MET A 196 0.19 17.15 26.09
CA MET A 196 0.27 16.34 24.88
C MET A 196 -0.98 16.50 24.01
N ARG A 197 -2.17 16.45 24.61
CA ARG A 197 -3.44 16.70 23.90
C ARG A 197 -3.49 18.11 23.31
N ALA A 198 -3.12 19.14 24.07
CA ALA A 198 -3.07 20.51 23.56
C ALA A 198 -2.08 20.66 22.40
N MET A 199 -0.93 19.97 22.46
CA MET A 199 0.03 19.94 21.36
C MET A 199 -0.53 19.22 20.13
N GLU A 200 -1.21 18.09 20.30
CA GLU A 200 -1.86 17.38 19.19
C GLU A 200 -2.98 18.22 18.57
N ASP A 201 -3.80 18.89 19.38
CA ASP A 201 -4.85 19.78 18.90
C ASP A 201 -4.27 20.99 18.15
N ALA A 202 -3.15 21.56 18.64
CA ALA A 202 -2.43 22.59 17.90
C ALA A 202 -1.88 22.08 16.57
N ARG A 203 -1.29 20.87 16.53
CA ARG A 203 -0.82 20.24 15.29
C ARG A 203 -1.96 19.97 14.31
N ARG A 204 -3.13 19.56 14.81
CA ARG A 204 -4.34 19.36 13.99
C ARG A 204 -4.83 20.69 13.42
N ALA A 205 -4.91 21.74 14.25
CA ALA A 205 -5.29 23.08 13.80
C ALA A 205 -4.34 23.62 12.73
N ASP A 206 -3.03 23.45 12.90
CA ASP A 206 -2.02 23.84 11.91
C ASP A 206 -2.17 23.05 10.60
N ALA A 207 -2.42 21.74 10.68
CA ALA A 207 -2.65 20.90 9.51
C ALA A 207 -3.92 21.32 8.76
N GLU A 208 -5.02 21.61 9.47
CA GLU A 208 -6.25 22.14 8.88
C GLU A 208 -6.03 23.51 8.24
N ALA A 209 -5.28 24.41 8.88
CA ALA A 209 -4.96 25.72 8.33
C ALA A 209 -4.14 25.61 7.04
N ARG A 210 -3.16 24.69 6.99
CA ARG A 210 -2.40 24.40 5.76
C ARG A 210 -3.27 23.83 4.66
N LEU A 211 -4.20 22.93 4.99
CA LEU A 211 -5.14 22.38 4.02
C LEU A 211 -6.03 23.48 3.43
N ARG A 212 -6.61 24.35 4.28
CA ARG A 212 -7.44 25.48 3.83
C ARG A 212 -6.65 26.44 2.94
N ALA A 213 -5.42 26.79 3.33
CA ALA A 213 -4.55 27.63 2.52
C ALA A 213 -4.21 26.99 1.16
N ALA A 214 -3.98 25.67 1.12
CA ALA A 214 -3.75 24.94 -0.13
C ALA A 214 -5.00 24.91 -1.02
N GLU A 215 -6.18 24.72 -0.44
CA GLU A 215 -7.45 24.79 -1.16
C GLU A 215 -7.72 26.19 -1.74
N GLU A 216 -7.47 27.23 -0.96
CA GLU A 216 -7.59 28.62 -1.42
C GLU A 216 -6.60 28.94 -2.54
N ALA A 217 -5.34 28.50 -2.41
CA ALA A 217 -4.33 28.63 -3.46
C ALA A 217 -4.74 27.89 -4.74
N HIS A 218 -5.25 26.66 -4.62
CA HIS A 218 -5.74 25.90 -5.77
C HIS A 218 -6.95 26.57 -6.42
N ARG A 219 -7.90 27.09 -5.63
CA ARG A 219 -9.04 27.85 -6.16
C ARG A 219 -8.59 29.12 -6.88
N ALA A 220 -7.59 29.83 -6.37
CA ALA A 220 -7.02 31.01 -7.03
C ALA A 220 -6.33 30.63 -8.35
N GLN A 221 -5.60 29.52 -8.39
CA GLN A 221 -5.00 28.99 -9.63
C GLN A 221 -6.07 28.61 -10.67
N LEU A 222 -7.16 27.99 -10.25
CA LEU A 222 -8.28 27.69 -11.15
C LEU A 222 -8.97 28.97 -11.65
N ALA A 223 -9.12 29.98 -10.80
CA ALA A 223 -9.70 31.26 -11.20
C ALA A 223 -8.83 31.99 -12.23
N THR A 224 -7.51 32.05 -12.01
CA THR A 224 -6.57 32.65 -12.98
C THR A 224 -6.55 31.89 -14.30
N ARG A 225 -6.58 30.55 -14.27
CA ARG A 225 -6.69 29.73 -15.48
C ARG A 225 -7.99 29.97 -16.23
N ARG A 226 -9.13 30.09 -15.53
CA ARG A 226 -10.42 30.42 -16.16
C ARG A 226 -10.40 31.79 -16.81
N GLN A 227 -9.80 32.80 -16.17
CA GLN A 227 -9.64 34.12 -16.76
C GLN A 227 -8.80 34.05 -18.04
N ALA A 228 -7.69 33.31 -18.03
CA ALA A 228 -6.87 33.11 -19.22
C ALA A 228 -7.62 32.37 -20.35
N GLU A 229 -8.40 31.34 -20.02
CA GLU A 229 -9.24 30.62 -21.00
C GLU A 229 -10.35 31.53 -21.56
N GLU A 230 -10.98 32.36 -20.74
CA GLU A 230 -11.97 33.35 -21.19
C GLU A 230 -11.35 34.43 -22.09
N GLU A 231 -10.15 34.93 -21.76
CA GLU A 231 -9.42 35.87 -22.59
C GLU A 231 -9.05 35.25 -23.94
N GLN A 232 -8.56 34.02 -23.96
CA GLN A 232 -8.27 33.28 -25.19
C GLN A 232 -9.54 33.08 -26.03
N ALA A 233 -10.66 32.72 -25.41
CA ALA A 233 -11.94 32.59 -26.09
C ALA A 233 -12.41 33.92 -26.70
N ARG A 234 -12.21 35.05 -26.00
CA ARG A 234 -12.51 36.38 -26.51
C ARG A 234 -11.64 36.72 -27.71
N VAL A 235 -10.33 36.56 -27.62
CA VAL A 235 -9.39 36.82 -28.72
C VAL A 235 -9.78 35.98 -29.95
N TYR A 236 -10.02 34.68 -29.77
CA TYR A 236 -10.46 33.81 -30.85
C TYR A 236 -11.80 34.26 -31.48
N SER A 237 -12.76 34.67 -30.66
CA SER A 237 -14.05 35.18 -31.15
C SER A 237 -13.90 36.47 -31.95
N GLU A 238 -13.00 37.38 -31.52
CA GLU A 238 -12.71 38.61 -32.23
C GLU A 238 -11.97 38.36 -33.55
N GLU A 239 -10.99 37.46 -33.57
CA GLU A 239 -10.29 37.04 -34.78
C GLU A 239 -11.25 36.40 -35.79
N LYS A 240 -12.12 35.49 -35.33
CA LYS A 240 -13.15 34.89 -36.16
C LYS A 240 -14.09 35.94 -36.74
N ARG A 241 -14.48 36.95 -35.95
CA ARG A 241 -15.30 38.06 -36.43
C ARG A 241 -14.55 38.88 -37.50
N ARG A 242 -13.26 39.18 -37.29
CA ARG A 242 -12.43 39.89 -38.27
C ARG A 242 -12.32 39.13 -39.58
N LEU A 243 -12.17 37.80 -39.53
CA LEU A 243 -12.15 36.96 -40.73
C LEU A 243 -13.47 37.02 -41.48
N LEU A 244 -14.59 36.87 -40.78
CA LEU A 244 -15.93 36.97 -41.39
C LEU A 244 -16.19 38.36 -41.98
N GLU A 245 -15.79 39.43 -41.28
CA GLU A 245 -15.88 40.80 -41.80
C GLU A 245 -15.00 40.99 -43.04
N ALA A 246 -13.79 40.41 -43.08
CA ALA A 246 -12.89 40.47 -44.24
C ALA A 246 -13.45 39.69 -45.44
N GLU A 247 -14.01 38.51 -45.22
CA GLU A 247 -14.70 37.74 -46.26
C GLU A 247 -15.92 38.48 -46.81
N ALA A 248 -16.72 39.09 -45.93
CA ALA A 248 -17.87 39.90 -46.34
C ALA A 248 -17.43 41.10 -47.19
N ARG A 249 -16.32 41.76 -46.82
CA ARG A 249 -15.75 42.87 -47.63
C ARG A 249 -15.28 42.39 -49.00
N LYS A 250 -14.62 41.23 -49.09
CA LYS A 250 -14.20 40.65 -50.38
C LYS A 250 -15.40 40.34 -51.27
N ARG A 251 -16.44 39.69 -50.72
CA ARG A 251 -17.68 39.41 -51.46
C ARG A 251 -18.35 40.69 -51.95
N ALA A 252 -18.40 41.73 -51.11
CA ALA A 252 -18.95 43.03 -51.52
C ALA A 252 -18.14 43.66 -52.67
N GLN A 253 -16.81 43.60 -52.62
CA GLN A 253 -15.94 44.07 -53.71
C GLN A 253 -16.14 43.27 -55.00
N GLU A 254 -16.25 41.94 -54.91
CA GLU A 254 -16.55 41.08 -56.05
C GLU A 254 -17.93 41.41 -56.66
N ASP A 255 -18.95 41.62 -55.83
CA ASP A 255 -20.29 42.02 -56.27
C ASP A 255 -20.28 43.40 -56.94
N GLU A 256 -19.51 44.36 -56.43
CA GLU A 256 -19.32 45.67 -57.07
C GLU A 256 -18.61 45.55 -58.43
N LEU A 257 -17.54 44.77 -58.49
CA LEU A 257 -16.83 44.50 -59.75
C LEU A 257 -17.74 43.80 -60.76
N ARG A 258 -18.56 42.86 -60.30
CA ARG A 258 -19.57 42.17 -61.11
C ARG A 258 -20.61 43.14 -61.65
N ARG A 259 -21.18 43.99 -60.80
CA ARG A 259 -22.12 45.05 -61.23
C ARG A 259 -21.48 45.99 -62.25
N HIS A 260 -20.23 46.39 -62.03
CA HIS A 260 -19.51 47.25 -62.96
C HIS A 260 -19.22 46.52 -64.29
N ALA A 261 -18.93 45.22 -64.27
CA ALA A 261 -18.80 44.40 -65.47
C ALA A 261 -20.15 44.28 -66.20
N GLU A 262 -21.24 43.98 -65.49
CA GLU A 262 -22.60 43.90 -66.04
C GLU A 262 -23.01 45.23 -66.69
N MET A 263 -22.76 46.37 -66.04
CA MET A 263 -22.99 47.69 -66.65
C MET A 263 -22.16 47.91 -67.92
N ARG A 264 -20.89 47.48 -67.93
CA ARG A 264 -20.05 47.56 -69.14
C ARG A 264 -20.56 46.66 -70.25
N PHE A 265 -20.99 45.43 -69.94
CA PHE A 265 -21.60 44.54 -70.91
C PHE A 265 -22.90 45.13 -71.48
N GLN A 266 -23.79 45.65 -70.64
CA GLN A 266 -25.00 46.34 -71.09
C GLN A 266 -24.68 47.55 -71.98
N ALA A 267 -23.65 48.34 -71.64
CA ALA A 267 -23.23 49.46 -72.49
C ALA A 267 -22.73 48.98 -73.87
N VAL A 268 -21.96 47.89 -73.91
CA VAL A 268 -21.51 47.27 -75.17
C VAL A 268 -22.68 46.71 -75.97
N GLU A 269 -23.66 46.07 -75.34
CA GLU A 269 -24.86 45.57 -76.02
C GLU A 269 -25.68 46.70 -76.66
N VAL A 270 -25.88 47.81 -75.93
CA VAL A 270 -26.53 49.00 -76.46
C VAL A 270 -25.77 49.56 -77.66
N GLU A 271 -24.44 49.58 -77.61
CA GLU A 271 -23.63 50.06 -78.73
C GLU A 271 -23.67 49.11 -79.93
N ILE A 272 -23.65 47.79 -79.72
CA ILE A 272 -23.86 46.79 -80.78
C ILE A 272 -25.24 46.98 -81.43
N ALA A 273 -26.29 47.20 -80.65
CA ALA A 273 -27.63 47.46 -81.16
C ALA A 273 -27.68 48.75 -82.00
N ARG A 274 -26.97 49.81 -81.56
CA ARG A 274 -26.83 51.06 -82.34
C ARG A 274 -26.08 50.85 -83.66
N VAL A 275 -24.97 50.11 -83.64
CA VAL A 275 -24.19 49.81 -84.86
C VAL A 275 -25.04 49.00 -85.82
N ARG A 276 -25.72 47.94 -85.36
CA ARG A 276 -26.64 47.14 -86.19
C ARG A 276 -27.75 48.00 -86.78
N ALA A 277 -28.37 48.88 -86.00
CA ALA A 277 -29.39 49.81 -86.51
C ALA A 277 -28.85 50.76 -87.59
N ARG A 278 -27.61 51.26 -87.44
CA ARG A 278 -26.94 52.07 -88.46
C ARG A 278 -26.63 51.27 -89.73
N GLU A 279 -26.14 50.03 -89.58
CA GLU A 279 -25.86 49.14 -90.70
C GLU A 279 -27.14 48.75 -91.45
N ASP A 280 -28.22 48.44 -90.75
CA ASP A 280 -29.52 48.14 -91.36
C ASP A 280 -30.10 49.36 -92.06
N ALA A 281 -29.97 50.57 -91.49
CA ALA A 281 -30.36 51.80 -92.16
C ALA A 281 -29.52 52.07 -93.42
N ARG A 282 -28.21 51.78 -93.39
CA ARG A 282 -27.32 51.87 -94.55
C ARG A 282 -27.65 50.82 -95.62
N ARG A 283 -28.00 49.60 -95.22
CA ARG A 283 -28.45 48.54 -96.14
C ARG A 283 -29.77 48.91 -96.80
N LYS A 284 -30.73 49.46 -96.04
CA LYS A 284 -32.00 49.95 -96.58
C LYS A 284 -31.77 51.09 -97.57
N SER A 285 -30.98 52.11 -97.22
CA SER A 285 -30.69 53.22 -98.15
C SER A 285 -29.90 52.79 -99.39
N ALA A 286 -28.94 51.87 -99.24
CA ALA A 286 -28.23 51.28 -100.38
C ALA A 286 -29.14 50.39 -101.24
N GLY A 287 -30.06 49.65 -100.62
CA GLY A 287 -31.10 48.86 -101.28
C GLY A 287 -32.05 49.75 -102.08
N ASP A 288 -32.58 50.81 -101.47
CA ASP A 288 -33.46 51.79 -102.12
C ASP A 288 -32.75 52.51 -103.28
N ALA A 289 -31.47 52.89 -103.08
CA ALA A 289 -30.65 53.47 -104.15
C ALA A 289 -30.40 52.48 -105.30
N ARG A 290 -30.18 51.20 -104.99
CA ARG A 290 -30.02 50.14 -105.98
C ARG A 290 -31.32 49.88 -106.74
N VAL A 291 -32.46 49.82 -106.05
CA VAL A 291 -33.78 49.67 -106.69
C VAL A 291 -34.07 50.87 -107.59
N LEU A 292 -33.73 52.09 -107.19
CA LEU A 292 -33.90 53.28 -108.03
C LEU A 292 -32.97 53.26 -109.26
N ALA A 293 -31.72 52.79 -109.08
CA ALA A 293 -30.77 52.58 -110.17
C ALA A 293 -31.22 51.46 -111.12
N GLU A 294 -31.76 50.37 -110.60
CA GLU A 294 -32.34 49.27 -111.38
C GLU A 294 -33.61 49.71 -112.10
N GLN A 295 -34.50 50.49 -111.49
CA GLN A 295 -35.69 51.05 -112.15
C GLN A 295 -35.34 52.04 -113.27
N THR A 296 -34.30 52.86 -113.09
CA THR A 296 -33.84 53.77 -114.15
C THR A 296 -33.10 53.02 -115.27
N ALA A 297 -32.37 51.95 -114.94
CA ALA A 297 -31.78 51.05 -115.93
C ALA A 297 -32.85 50.23 -116.67
N GLN A 298 -33.89 49.74 -115.97
CA GLN A 298 -35.02 49.03 -116.55
C GLN A 298 -35.86 49.93 -117.44
N ARG A 299 -36.12 51.20 -117.08
CA ARG A 299 -36.81 52.13 -117.99
C ARG A 299 -36.03 52.41 -119.28
N ARG A 300 -34.71 52.52 -119.20
CA ARG A 300 -33.85 52.65 -120.39
C ARG A 300 -33.85 51.36 -121.21
N ALA A 301 -33.75 50.20 -120.56
CA ALA A 301 -33.80 48.90 -121.20
C ALA A 301 -35.20 48.59 -121.78
N GLU A 302 -36.29 49.06 -121.18
CA GLU A 302 -37.66 48.93 -121.70
C GLU A 302 -37.91 49.88 -122.88
N GLU A 303 -37.38 51.10 -122.89
CA GLU A 303 -37.44 51.97 -124.08
C GLU A 303 -36.64 51.38 -125.26
N GLU A 304 -35.48 50.78 -124.99
CA GLU A 304 -34.69 50.07 -125.99
C GLU A 304 -35.35 48.74 -126.42
N ALA A 305 -35.94 47.99 -125.47
CA ALA A 305 -36.65 46.75 -125.73
C ALA A 305 -37.99 46.96 -126.43
N ARG A 306 -38.71 48.07 -126.22
CA ARG A 306 -39.96 48.38 -126.96
C ARG A 306 -39.69 48.63 -128.45
N ARG A 307 -38.53 49.22 -128.79
CA ARG A 307 -38.07 49.37 -130.18
C ARG A 307 -37.58 48.04 -130.78
N HIS A 308 -37.05 47.13 -129.96
CA HIS A 308 -36.59 45.81 -130.42
C HIS A 308 -37.71 44.74 -130.43
N ALA A 309 -38.75 44.90 -129.61
CA ALA A 309 -39.89 43.98 -129.44
C ALA A 309 -40.93 44.09 -130.57
N GLU A 310 -41.11 45.26 -131.20
CA GLU A 310 -41.90 45.34 -132.44
C GLU A 310 -41.25 44.56 -133.60
N GLN A 311 -39.93 44.42 -133.62
CA GLN A 311 -39.21 43.67 -134.67
C GLN A 311 -38.92 42.20 -134.33
N SER A 312 -39.11 41.76 -133.07
CA SER A 312 -38.79 40.39 -132.64
C SER A 312 -39.96 39.59 -132.04
N ALA A 313 -41.14 40.21 -131.88
CA ALA A 313 -42.37 39.55 -131.42
C ALA A 313 -43.00 38.57 -132.44
N LEU A 314 -42.49 38.48 -133.67
CA LEU A 314 -42.96 37.50 -134.67
C LEU A 314 -42.14 36.20 -134.72
N ARG A 315 -41.04 36.05 -133.95
CA ARG A 315 -40.12 34.89 -134.13
C ARG A 315 -39.52 34.25 -132.88
N ARG A 316 -39.94 34.59 -131.66
CA ARG A 316 -39.42 33.92 -130.43
C ARG A 316 -40.50 33.54 -129.40
N ALA A 317 -41.77 33.47 -129.82
CA ALA A 317 -42.87 33.01 -128.98
C ALA A 317 -43.02 31.47 -128.97
N GLU A 318 -42.27 30.72 -129.80
CA GLU A 318 -42.45 29.26 -129.91
C GLU A 318 -41.42 28.39 -129.16
N ASP A 319 -40.20 28.87 -128.84
CA ASP A 319 -39.14 27.96 -128.38
C ASP A 319 -38.69 28.10 -126.92
N GLU A 320 -39.08 29.14 -126.17
CA GLU A 320 -38.57 29.37 -124.79
C GLU A 320 -39.47 28.80 -123.67
N ALA A 321 -40.69 28.35 -124.00
CA ALA A 321 -41.60 27.71 -123.04
C ALA A 321 -41.23 26.25 -122.72
N ARG A 322 -40.37 25.62 -123.54
CA ARG A 322 -39.98 24.21 -123.36
C ARG A 322 -38.72 23.97 -122.51
N LEU A 323 -37.89 24.99 -122.25
CA LEU A 323 -36.63 24.80 -121.49
C LEU A 323 -36.72 25.22 -120.00
N ARG A 324 -37.68 26.07 -119.62
CA ARG A 324 -37.83 26.53 -118.21
C ARG A 324 -38.44 25.46 -117.29
N ALA A 325 -39.27 24.56 -117.83
CA ALA A 325 -39.87 23.47 -117.07
C ALA A 325 -38.89 22.34 -116.72
N GLN A 326 -37.77 22.20 -117.44
CA GLN A 326 -36.82 21.09 -117.23
C GLN A 326 -35.75 21.42 -116.16
N ILE A 327 -35.46 22.70 -115.91
CA ILE A 327 -34.43 23.14 -114.96
C ILE A 327 -34.99 23.27 -113.52
N GLU A 328 -36.25 23.67 -113.35
CA GLU A 328 -36.86 23.79 -112.01
C GLU A 328 -37.08 22.45 -111.30
N ALA A 329 -37.21 21.35 -112.05
CA ALA A 329 -37.38 20.01 -111.49
C ALA A 329 -36.06 19.38 -111.00
N GLN A 330 -34.92 19.71 -111.62
CA GLN A 330 -33.61 19.22 -111.17
C GLN A 330 -33.08 19.95 -109.93
N MET A 331 -33.33 21.26 -109.80
CA MET A 331 -32.81 22.05 -108.67
C MET A 331 -33.51 21.76 -107.33
N ARG A 332 -34.78 21.33 -107.34
CA ARG A 332 -35.49 20.98 -106.08
C ARG A 332 -35.06 19.62 -105.54
N ALA A 333 -34.71 18.66 -106.40
CA ALA A 333 -34.22 17.35 -105.98
C ALA A 333 -32.79 17.37 -105.42
N GLU A 334 -31.89 18.23 -105.95
CA GLU A 334 -30.52 18.34 -105.44
C GLU A 334 -30.43 19.14 -104.12
N ALA A 335 -31.35 20.10 -103.90
CA ALA A 335 -31.38 20.93 -102.70
C ALA A 335 -31.93 20.19 -101.46
N GLU A 336 -32.86 19.24 -101.61
CA GLU A 336 -33.38 18.44 -100.50
C GLU A 336 -32.43 17.30 -100.10
N GLY A 337 -31.69 16.73 -101.06
CA GLY A 337 -30.67 15.70 -100.78
C GLY A 337 -29.42 16.24 -100.04
N ARG A 338 -28.96 17.46 -100.35
CA ARG A 338 -27.82 18.06 -99.63
C ARG A 338 -28.16 18.45 -98.19
N ARG A 339 -29.37 18.93 -97.92
CA ARG A 339 -29.79 19.35 -96.58
C ARG A 339 -29.91 18.17 -95.61
N GLN A 340 -30.37 17.01 -96.06
CA GLN A 340 -30.46 15.82 -95.19
C GLN A 340 -29.08 15.24 -94.84
N VAL A 341 -28.14 15.23 -95.79
CA VAL A 341 -26.76 14.77 -95.53
C VAL A 341 -25.99 15.76 -94.65
N GLU A 342 -26.22 17.07 -94.81
CA GLU A 342 -25.58 18.11 -93.99
C GLU A 342 -26.13 18.14 -92.55
N ASP A 343 -27.45 17.97 -92.37
CA ASP A 343 -28.08 17.91 -91.04
C ASP A 343 -27.73 16.61 -90.29
N GLU A 344 -27.61 15.46 -90.96
CA GLU A 344 -27.14 14.21 -90.32
C GLU A 344 -25.64 14.26 -89.98
N ALA A 345 -24.80 14.80 -90.87
CA ALA A 345 -23.37 14.99 -90.58
C ALA A 345 -23.14 15.97 -89.41
N ARG A 346 -23.96 17.02 -89.31
CA ARG A 346 -23.89 17.98 -88.20
C ARG A 346 -24.35 17.37 -86.87
N ARG A 347 -25.43 16.57 -86.86
CA ARG A 347 -25.88 15.89 -85.63
C ARG A 347 -24.88 14.85 -85.14
N GLN A 348 -24.26 14.07 -86.02
CA GLN A 348 -23.23 13.11 -85.64
C GLN A 348 -21.98 13.80 -85.11
N ALA A 349 -21.55 14.92 -85.72
CA ALA A 349 -20.42 15.71 -85.22
C ALA A 349 -20.71 16.38 -83.86
N GLU A 350 -21.95 16.83 -83.63
CA GLU A 350 -22.35 17.49 -82.38
C GLU A 350 -22.53 16.46 -81.24
N GLU A 351 -23.06 15.27 -81.51
CA GLU A 351 -23.13 14.17 -80.53
C GLU A 351 -21.75 13.61 -80.19
N GLU A 352 -20.85 13.48 -81.16
CA GLU A 352 -19.48 13.00 -80.92
C GLU A 352 -18.65 14.05 -80.16
N ALA A 353 -18.81 15.34 -80.46
CA ALA A 353 -18.21 16.42 -79.69
C ALA A 353 -18.76 16.46 -78.25
N ARG A 354 -20.06 16.24 -78.05
CA ARG A 354 -20.67 16.20 -76.72
C ARG A 354 -20.20 14.99 -75.91
N ARG A 355 -20.10 13.80 -76.52
CA ARG A 355 -19.55 12.61 -75.86
C ARG A 355 -18.11 12.79 -75.44
N ARG A 356 -17.25 13.37 -76.28
CA ARG A 356 -15.85 13.62 -75.94
C ARG A 356 -15.71 14.64 -74.79
N ALA A 357 -16.52 15.70 -74.81
CA ALA A 357 -16.54 16.68 -73.72
C ALA A 357 -17.06 16.08 -72.38
N GLU A 358 -18.06 15.19 -72.44
CA GLU A 358 -18.60 14.52 -71.26
C GLU A 358 -17.64 13.45 -70.70
N GLU A 359 -16.95 12.70 -71.57
CA GLU A 359 -15.90 11.76 -71.16
C GLU A 359 -14.66 12.47 -70.58
N GLU A 360 -14.23 13.60 -71.15
CA GLU A 360 -13.13 14.39 -70.59
C GLU A 360 -13.51 15.03 -69.25
N ALA A 361 -14.73 15.56 -69.12
CA ALA A 361 -15.23 16.08 -67.85
C ALA A 361 -15.34 14.98 -66.77
N SER A 362 -15.80 13.79 -67.15
CA SER A 362 -15.88 12.62 -66.26
C SER A 362 -14.49 12.14 -65.84
N ARG A 363 -13.52 12.08 -66.76
CA ARG A 363 -12.13 11.71 -66.46
C ARG A 363 -11.45 12.70 -65.53
N MET A 364 -11.65 14.00 -65.73
CA MET A 364 -11.08 15.04 -64.86
C MET A 364 -11.70 14.99 -63.46
N ALA A 365 -13.02 14.78 -63.36
CA ALA A 365 -13.70 14.60 -62.08
C ALA A 365 -13.23 13.33 -61.34
N ALA A 366 -13.00 12.23 -62.06
CA ALA A 366 -12.47 10.99 -61.50
C ALA A 366 -11.02 11.15 -61.01
N MET A 367 -10.15 11.81 -61.79
CA MET A 367 -8.77 12.11 -61.36
C MET A 367 -8.73 13.03 -60.15
N GLU A 368 -9.59 14.05 -60.08
CA GLU A 368 -9.64 14.96 -58.94
C GLU A 368 -10.19 14.27 -57.68
N ALA A 369 -11.17 13.37 -57.83
CA ALA A 369 -11.66 12.54 -56.73
C ALA A 369 -10.59 11.55 -56.22
N GLN A 370 -9.83 10.92 -57.13
CA GLN A 370 -8.74 10.02 -56.78
C GLN A 370 -7.61 10.77 -56.08
N ARG A 371 -7.23 11.96 -56.57
CA ARG A 371 -6.20 12.81 -55.97
C ARG A 371 -6.60 13.27 -54.56
N ARG A 372 -7.86 13.65 -54.34
CA ARG A 372 -8.35 14.01 -52.99
C ARG A 372 -8.36 12.81 -52.05
N ALA A 373 -8.71 11.62 -52.53
CA ALA A 373 -8.66 10.40 -51.73
C ALA A 373 -7.21 10.03 -51.35
N GLU A 374 -6.26 10.20 -52.28
CA GLU A 374 -4.84 9.95 -52.03
C GLU A 374 -4.23 10.99 -51.08
N GLU A 375 -4.53 12.28 -51.26
CA GLU A 375 -4.10 13.35 -50.35
C GLU A 375 -4.69 13.15 -48.94
N ALA A 376 -5.95 12.75 -48.82
CA ALA A 376 -6.56 12.44 -47.53
C ALA A 376 -5.93 11.20 -46.86
N ALA A 377 -5.61 10.15 -47.63
CA ALA A 377 -4.91 8.98 -47.12
C ALA A 377 -3.49 9.32 -46.63
N ARG A 378 -2.76 10.15 -47.38
CA ARG A 378 -1.42 10.63 -46.98
C ARG A 378 -1.48 11.48 -45.71
N GLN A 379 -2.42 12.42 -45.61
CA GLN A 379 -2.58 13.25 -44.41
C GLN A 379 -2.97 12.41 -43.18
N HIS A 380 -3.79 11.37 -43.35
CA HIS A 380 -4.16 10.48 -42.25
C HIS A 380 -2.95 9.66 -41.77
N ALA A 381 -2.14 9.13 -42.70
CA ALA A 381 -0.93 8.39 -42.38
C ALA A 381 0.13 9.29 -41.71
N GLU A 382 0.31 10.53 -42.19
CA GLU A 382 1.24 11.49 -41.61
C GLU A 382 0.79 11.95 -40.21
N ALA A 383 -0.52 12.20 -40.02
CA ALA A 383 -1.07 12.55 -38.71
C ALA A 383 -0.94 11.41 -37.69
N GLU A 384 -1.13 10.17 -38.12
CA GLU A 384 -0.97 8.99 -37.27
C GLU A 384 0.49 8.75 -36.88
N SER A 385 1.41 8.85 -37.85
CA SER A 385 2.86 8.78 -37.60
C SER A 385 3.34 9.88 -36.64
N ARG A 386 2.85 11.12 -36.82
CA ARG A 386 3.16 12.23 -35.94
C ARG A 386 2.61 12.04 -34.53
N ARG A 387 1.39 11.52 -34.38
CA ARG A 387 0.82 11.19 -33.05
C ARG A 387 1.63 10.13 -32.33
N GLN A 388 2.04 9.08 -33.03
CA GLN A 388 2.88 8.03 -32.46
C GLN A 388 4.26 8.57 -32.03
N ALA A 389 4.87 9.45 -32.82
CA ALA A 389 6.13 10.11 -32.47
C ALA A 389 5.99 11.05 -31.26
N GLU A 390 4.91 11.84 -31.19
CA GLU A 390 4.62 12.74 -30.06
C GLU A 390 4.31 11.95 -28.77
N GLU A 391 3.56 10.85 -28.86
CA GLU A 391 3.30 9.97 -27.71
C GLU A 391 4.57 9.25 -27.24
N ALA A 392 5.42 8.77 -28.15
CA ALA A 392 6.69 8.16 -27.80
C ALA A 392 7.66 9.15 -27.14
N ALA A 393 7.72 10.39 -27.64
CA ALA A 393 8.50 11.46 -27.03
C ALA A 393 7.97 11.83 -25.63
N ARG A 394 6.65 11.90 -25.47
CA ARG A 394 6.01 12.19 -24.18
C ARG A 394 6.25 11.09 -23.16
N ARG A 395 6.14 9.80 -23.55
CA ARG A 395 6.44 8.67 -22.65
C ARG A 395 7.89 8.68 -22.18
N ARG A 396 8.83 8.95 -23.08
CA ARG A 396 10.25 9.07 -22.72
C ARG A 396 10.49 10.23 -21.74
N ALA A 397 9.87 11.38 -21.95
CA ALA A 397 9.97 12.52 -21.04
C ALA A 397 9.34 12.24 -19.66
N GLU A 398 8.19 11.55 -19.62
CA GLU A 398 7.53 11.15 -18.36
C GLU A 398 8.35 10.09 -17.60
N GLU A 399 8.95 9.10 -18.29
CA GLU A 399 9.84 8.11 -17.69
C GLU A 399 11.13 8.74 -17.16
N GLU A 400 11.72 9.67 -17.90
CA GLU A 400 12.93 10.36 -17.46
C GLU A 400 12.64 11.28 -16.26
N ALA A 401 11.51 11.99 -16.27
CA ALA A 401 11.08 12.79 -15.11
C ALA A 401 10.81 11.92 -13.88
N LYS A 402 10.19 10.75 -14.06
CA LYS A 402 9.94 9.81 -12.97
C LYS A 402 11.24 9.24 -12.40
N ARG A 403 12.20 8.85 -13.26
CA ARG A 403 13.52 8.39 -12.81
C ARG A 403 14.27 9.47 -12.03
N ARG A 404 14.25 10.72 -12.51
CA ARG A 404 14.88 11.85 -11.80
C ARG A 404 14.25 12.07 -10.42
N ALA A 405 12.91 12.07 -10.34
CA ALA A 405 12.20 12.21 -9.08
C ALA A 405 12.49 11.05 -8.10
N GLU A 406 12.60 9.83 -8.61
CA GLU A 406 12.95 8.65 -7.80
C GLU A 406 14.39 8.71 -7.29
N THR A 407 15.36 9.09 -8.14
CA THR A 407 16.75 9.28 -7.72
C THR A 407 16.90 10.40 -6.69
N GLU A 408 16.16 11.49 -6.84
CA GLU A 408 16.19 12.60 -5.89
C GLU A 408 15.54 12.22 -4.56
N ALA A 409 14.46 11.45 -4.59
CA ALA A 409 13.84 10.90 -3.37
C ALA A 409 14.75 9.91 -2.65
N GLN A 410 15.46 9.05 -3.39
CA GLN A 410 16.44 8.12 -2.82
C GLN A 410 17.62 8.85 -2.18
N LEU A 411 18.18 9.86 -2.85
CA LEU A 411 19.27 10.69 -2.30
C LEU A 411 18.83 11.41 -1.02
N ARG A 412 17.64 12.00 -1.00
CA ARG A 412 17.12 12.66 0.21
C ARG A 412 16.90 11.67 1.36
N ALA A 413 16.39 10.47 1.08
CA ALA A 413 16.21 9.43 2.09
C ALA A 413 17.56 8.92 2.64
N GLU A 414 18.58 8.78 1.77
CA GLU A 414 19.92 8.40 2.19
C GLU A 414 20.61 9.50 3.01
N GLU A 415 20.45 10.77 2.63
CA GLU A 415 20.93 11.92 3.39
C GLU A 415 20.26 12.01 4.77
N GLU A 416 18.94 11.82 4.87
CA GLU A 416 18.23 11.80 6.15
C GLU A 416 18.71 10.65 7.05
N LEU A 417 18.96 9.46 6.50
CA LEU A 417 19.50 8.34 7.25
C LEU A 417 20.94 8.61 7.74
N ARG A 418 21.78 9.21 6.89
CA ARG A 418 23.14 9.63 7.27
C ARG A 418 23.12 10.70 8.35
N GLN A 419 22.19 11.67 8.26
CA GLN A 419 22.04 12.71 9.29
C GLN A 419 21.59 12.11 10.62
N ARG A 420 20.60 11.22 10.63
CA ARG A 420 20.16 10.53 11.86
C ARG A 420 21.29 9.71 12.48
N ALA A 421 22.05 8.96 11.67
CA ALA A 421 23.20 8.21 12.16
C ALA A 421 24.31 9.13 12.71
N ALA A 422 24.56 10.27 12.07
CA ALA A 422 25.54 11.26 12.56
C ALA A 422 25.08 11.93 13.85
N ASP A 423 23.80 12.24 14.00
CA ASP A 423 23.22 12.83 15.21
C ASP A 423 23.20 11.84 16.37
N GLU A 424 22.85 10.58 16.12
CA GLU A 424 22.94 9.49 17.11
C GLU A 424 24.40 9.27 17.55
N ALA A 425 25.36 9.29 16.63
CA ALA A 425 26.78 9.18 16.95
C ALA A 425 27.27 10.39 17.78
N ARG A 426 26.80 11.60 17.47
CA ARG A 426 27.10 12.81 18.25
C ARG A 426 26.52 12.74 19.66
N GLN A 427 25.25 12.32 19.79
CA GLN A 427 24.60 12.15 21.09
C GLN A 427 25.30 11.08 21.94
N HIS A 428 25.73 9.97 21.31
CA HIS A 428 26.50 8.94 21.99
C HIS A 428 27.87 9.46 22.44
N ALA A 429 28.58 10.19 21.58
CA ALA A 429 29.88 10.79 21.93
C ALA A 429 29.76 11.85 23.04
N GLU A 430 28.69 12.66 23.02
CA GLU A 430 28.40 13.67 24.05
C GLU A 430 28.03 13.00 25.38
N MET A 431 27.21 11.95 25.35
CA MET A 431 26.85 11.19 26.54
C MET A 431 28.07 10.48 27.14
N GLU A 432 28.92 9.87 26.31
CA GLU A 432 30.19 9.31 26.78
C GLU A 432 31.12 10.39 27.35
N ALA A 433 31.21 11.57 26.71
CA ALA A 433 32.02 12.67 27.22
C ALA A 433 31.49 13.18 28.58
N ARG A 434 30.17 13.22 28.76
CA ARG A 434 29.51 13.60 30.01
C ARG A 434 29.71 12.55 31.10
N ILE A 435 29.60 11.26 30.76
CA ILE A 435 29.91 10.17 31.70
C ILE A 435 31.38 10.21 32.08
N ARG A 436 32.29 10.40 31.12
CA ARG A 436 33.74 10.54 31.37
C ARG A 436 34.05 11.74 32.27
N SER A 437 33.40 12.89 32.05
CA SER A 437 33.61 14.08 32.88
C SER A 437 33.04 13.92 34.29
N GLU A 438 31.88 13.27 34.44
CA GLU A 438 31.29 12.97 35.75
C GLU A 438 32.12 11.95 36.54
N VAL A 439 32.62 10.91 35.87
CA VAL A 439 33.53 9.92 36.48
C VAL A 439 34.85 10.59 36.86
N ALA A 440 35.43 11.43 35.99
CA ALA A 440 36.66 12.16 36.31
C ALA A 440 36.47 13.20 37.43
N ALA A 441 35.27 13.76 37.59
CA ALA A 441 34.92 14.65 38.70
C ALA A 441 34.73 13.87 40.01
N LYS A 442 34.08 12.70 39.96
CA LYS A 442 33.95 11.80 41.12
C LYS A 442 35.29 11.27 41.60
N ILE A 443 36.17 10.87 40.69
CA ILE A 443 37.54 10.42 41.03
C ILE A 443 38.32 11.58 41.65
N ARG A 444 38.26 12.80 41.08
CA ARG A 444 38.91 13.97 41.69
C ARG A 444 38.37 14.32 43.07
N ALA A 445 37.05 14.27 43.26
CA ALA A 445 36.43 14.50 44.56
C ALA A 445 36.78 13.41 45.58
N GLU A 446 36.91 12.15 45.15
CA GLU A 446 37.34 11.04 46.01
C GLU A 446 38.84 11.16 46.35
N ASP A 447 39.68 11.53 45.39
CA ASP A 447 41.11 11.75 45.61
C ASP A 447 41.36 12.98 46.49
N GLU A 448 40.60 14.07 46.35
CA GLU A 448 40.62 15.22 47.25
C GLU A 448 40.12 14.83 48.66
N ALA A 449 39.06 14.03 48.77
CA ALA A 449 38.61 13.52 50.06
C ALA A 449 39.65 12.58 50.71
N ARG A 450 40.36 11.77 49.92
CA ARG A 450 41.48 10.94 50.38
C ARG A 450 42.69 11.78 50.77
N GLN A 451 42.99 12.86 50.05
CA GLN A 451 44.06 13.80 50.41
C GLN A 451 43.73 14.56 51.68
N VAL A 452 42.48 15.02 51.88
CA VAL A 452 42.04 15.65 53.14
C VAL A 452 42.02 14.64 54.31
N ALA A 453 41.70 13.37 54.04
CA ALA A 453 41.82 12.29 55.02
C ALA A 453 43.29 11.91 55.32
N ALA A 454 44.20 12.10 54.36
CA ALA A 454 45.64 11.88 54.54
C ALA A 454 46.34 13.08 55.22
N ASP A 455 45.92 14.32 54.93
CA ASP A 455 46.42 15.54 55.55
C ASP A 455 45.92 15.73 56.98
N SER A 456 44.82 15.09 57.37
CA SER A 456 44.38 14.99 58.77
C SER A 456 45.21 13.99 59.62
N HIS A 457 46.23 13.34 59.04
CA HIS A 457 47.13 12.40 59.74
C HIS A 457 48.63 12.75 59.65
N ARG A 458 49.01 13.99 59.32
CA ARG A 458 50.42 14.40 59.32
C ARG A 458 50.74 15.32 60.50
N PRO A 459 51.70 14.98 61.38
CA PRO A 459 52.18 15.92 62.38
C PRO A 459 53.14 16.93 61.74
N GLU A 460 53.01 18.18 62.19
CA GLU A 460 53.88 19.30 61.84
C GLU A 460 55.33 19.04 62.27
N THR A 461 56.28 19.32 61.37
CA THR A 461 57.61 19.88 61.72
C THR A 461 58.07 20.81 60.59
N ALA A 462 58.82 21.83 61.01
CA ALA A 462 58.98 23.14 60.37
C ALA A 462 60.21 23.30 59.44
N SER A 463 60.30 24.51 58.85
CA SER A 463 61.46 25.20 58.23
C SER A 463 61.80 24.77 56.78
N ASP A 464 62.22 25.62 55.85
CA ASP A 464 62.52 27.07 55.82
C ASP A 464 62.60 27.53 54.34
N GLN A 465 62.59 28.85 54.19
CA GLN A 465 62.74 29.81 53.08
C GLN A 465 63.39 29.49 51.71
N THR A 466 63.20 30.51 50.84
CA THR A 466 63.94 30.94 49.62
C THR A 466 63.44 30.38 48.28
N GLU A 467 63.35 31.12 47.18
CA GLU A 467 63.40 32.54 46.84
C GLU A 467 63.03 32.61 45.33
N GLN A 468 62.66 33.80 44.86
CA GLN A 468 62.81 34.32 43.49
C GLN A 468 61.76 34.05 42.40
N ASP A 469 61.48 35.17 41.75
CA ASP A 469 60.50 35.53 40.72
C ASP A 469 61.22 35.55 39.33
N PRO A 470 60.75 36.24 38.26
CA PRO A 470 60.11 35.66 37.07
C PRO A 470 60.84 35.95 35.73
N LEU A 471 60.49 35.25 34.64
CA LEU A 471 60.78 35.63 33.24
C LEU A 471 59.61 35.12 32.36
N GLU A 472 58.69 35.94 31.86
CA GLU A 472 58.76 36.80 30.66
C GLU A 472 59.39 36.13 29.42
N ILE A 473 58.59 35.97 28.36
CA ILE A 473 58.90 36.29 26.95
C ILE A 473 57.59 36.28 26.14
N GLU A 474 57.56 37.17 25.17
CA GLU A 474 56.45 37.98 24.67
C GLU A 474 55.55 37.32 23.61
N ARG A 475 54.38 37.94 23.44
CA ARG A 475 53.55 37.91 22.23
C ARG A 475 54.29 38.57 21.06
N ALA A 476 54.05 38.06 19.85
CA ALA A 476 54.01 38.89 18.65
C ALA A 476 52.84 38.45 17.76
N GLU A 477 52.01 39.44 17.41
CA GLU A 477 50.83 39.36 16.57
C GLU A 477 51.17 39.35 15.06
N VAL A 478 50.10 39.13 14.29
CA VAL A 478 49.81 39.63 12.93
C VAL A 478 50.04 38.66 11.75
N GLY A 479 48.95 38.41 11.00
CA GLY A 479 49.01 37.93 9.63
C GLY A 479 47.68 37.41 9.08
N GLU A 480 46.91 38.28 8.44
CA GLU A 480 45.64 38.02 7.74
C GLU A 480 45.73 36.96 6.61
N LEU A 481 44.56 36.36 6.35
CA LEU A 481 44.12 35.51 5.21
C LEU A 481 44.51 36.09 3.82
N PRO A 482 44.61 35.29 2.72
CA PRO A 482 43.43 34.69 2.07
C PRO A 482 43.60 33.31 1.38
N ALA A 483 42.42 32.78 1.01
CA ALA A 483 42.12 31.53 0.31
C ALA A 483 42.85 31.32 -1.04
N ARG A 484 43.11 30.06 -1.43
CA ARG A 484 42.28 29.23 -2.34
C ARG A 484 43.03 27.96 -2.80
N GLU A 485 42.27 26.85 -2.86
CA GLU A 485 42.29 25.75 -3.84
C GLU A 485 43.47 24.73 -3.95
N VAL A 486 43.05 23.46 -4.01
CA VAL A 486 43.51 22.34 -4.88
C VAL A 486 43.97 21.06 -4.18
N SER A 487 43.18 20.00 -4.45
CA SER A 487 43.53 18.59 -4.65
C SER A 487 44.03 17.76 -3.47
N GLY A 488 43.14 16.91 -2.97
CA GLY A 488 43.51 15.63 -2.39
C GLY A 488 43.79 14.62 -3.51
N ASN A 489 44.98 14.04 -3.49
CA ASN A 489 45.30 12.81 -4.23
C ASN A 489 45.09 11.62 -3.29
N GLU A 490 44.19 10.74 -3.70
CA GLU A 490 43.98 9.39 -3.17
C GLU A 490 45.03 8.46 -3.81
N ILE A 491 45.76 7.73 -2.97
CA ILE A 491 46.78 6.76 -3.40
C ILE A 491 46.08 5.41 -3.59
N VAL A 492 46.05 4.96 -4.85
CA VAL A 492 45.70 3.61 -5.28
C VAL A 492 47.00 2.81 -5.39
N GLU A 493 47.08 1.66 -4.72
CA GLU A 493 48.11 0.65 -4.98
C GLU A 493 47.52 -0.56 -5.70
N TRP A 494 48.13 -0.87 -6.84
CA TRP A 494 48.01 -2.07 -7.67
C TRP A 494 49.33 -2.84 -7.56
N PHE A 495 49.29 -4.18 -7.66
CA PHE A 495 50.08 -5.05 -8.55
C PHE A 495 50.06 -6.50 -8.01
N ASP A 496 50.15 -7.61 -8.75
CA ASP A 496 49.72 -8.06 -10.09
C ASP A 496 50.18 -9.54 -10.26
N VAL A 497 49.67 -10.18 -11.33
CA VAL A 497 50.21 -11.30 -12.14
C VAL A 497 49.78 -12.75 -11.84
N GLY A 498 49.15 -13.36 -12.87
CA GLY A 498 49.27 -14.80 -13.16
C GLY A 498 48.28 -15.44 -14.16
N ILE A 499 48.16 -14.88 -15.38
CA ILE A 499 48.07 -15.49 -16.74
C ILE A 499 47.52 -16.93 -16.94
N GLU A 500 46.51 -17.09 -17.81
CA GLU A 500 46.49 -17.81 -19.13
C GLU A 500 45.04 -17.85 -19.67
N SER A 501 44.69 -17.09 -20.72
CA SER A 501 44.78 -17.41 -22.16
C SER A 501 43.64 -18.28 -22.70
N GLN A 502 42.68 -17.66 -23.41
CA GLN A 502 42.43 -17.91 -24.85
C GLN A 502 41.26 -17.06 -25.37
N SER A 503 41.57 -16.18 -26.31
CA SER A 503 40.66 -15.46 -27.19
C SER A 503 40.92 -15.92 -28.63
N ALA A 504 39.86 -16.02 -29.43
CA ALA A 504 39.97 -16.09 -30.89
C ALA A 504 38.91 -15.19 -31.49
N VAL A 505 39.38 -14.12 -32.12
CA VAL A 505 38.64 -13.23 -33.02
C VAL A 505 39.17 -13.50 -34.43
N LEU A 506 38.30 -13.31 -35.42
CA LEU A 506 38.52 -12.88 -36.82
C LEU A 506 37.76 -13.79 -37.80
N SER A 507 36.78 -13.24 -38.54
CA SER A 507 37.06 -12.61 -39.83
C SER A 507 35.76 -12.30 -40.59
N GLU A 508 35.68 -11.08 -41.13
CA GLU A 508 34.82 -10.75 -42.27
C GLU A 508 35.25 -11.56 -43.51
N GLN A 509 34.28 -11.94 -44.36
CA GLN A 509 34.46 -12.13 -45.80
C GLN A 509 33.11 -12.31 -46.52
N HIS A 510 32.83 -11.41 -47.47
CA HIS A 510 31.97 -11.65 -48.63
C HIS A 510 32.56 -12.75 -49.53
N PRO A 511 31.74 -13.37 -50.39
CA PRO A 511 32.10 -13.32 -51.80
C PRO A 511 30.94 -13.01 -52.76
N ALA A 512 31.35 -12.55 -53.94
CA ALA A 512 30.56 -12.17 -55.09
C ALA A 512 30.24 -13.36 -56.04
N HIS A 513 29.22 -13.12 -56.85
CA HIS A 513 28.85 -13.62 -58.19
C HIS A 513 29.71 -14.66 -58.94
N GLU A 514 29.01 -15.63 -59.54
CA GLU A 514 29.02 -16.12 -60.96
C GLU A 514 28.47 -17.57 -60.96
N GLY A 515 27.61 -18.10 -61.84
CA GLY A 515 26.89 -17.67 -63.05
C GLY A 515 25.87 -18.80 -63.38
N LEU A 516 24.72 -18.50 -64.00
CA LEU A 516 24.43 -18.64 -65.44
C LEU A 516 23.53 -19.86 -65.79
N ALA A 517 22.23 -19.60 -65.97
CA ALA A 517 21.26 -20.20 -66.91
C ALA A 517 19.87 -19.66 -66.53
N GLY A 518 19.13 -18.85 -67.29
CA GLY A 518 19.02 -18.74 -68.74
C GLY A 518 17.78 -19.50 -69.19
N LEU A 519 16.62 -18.84 -69.26
CA LEU A 519 15.58 -19.07 -70.28
C LEU A 519 14.49 -17.98 -70.18
N MET A 520 14.34 -17.26 -71.28
CA MET A 520 13.21 -16.37 -71.57
C MET A 520 11.97 -17.22 -71.88
N GLN A 521 10.79 -16.76 -71.45
CA GLN A 521 9.57 -17.00 -72.21
C GLN A 521 8.56 -15.89 -71.95
N ASP A 522 8.09 -15.34 -73.07
CA ASP A 522 7.09 -14.30 -73.17
C ASP A 522 5.66 -14.81 -72.91
N ASP A 523 4.85 -13.85 -72.49
CA ASP A 523 3.49 -13.55 -72.93
C ASP A 523 2.24 -14.11 -72.21
N SER A 524 1.37 -13.13 -71.97
CA SER A 524 -0.09 -13.09 -71.97
C SER A 524 -0.94 -14.18 -71.30
N GLY A 525 -1.74 -13.72 -70.32
CA GLY A 525 -2.91 -14.44 -69.83
C GLY A 525 -3.51 -13.74 -68.61
N GLY A 526 -4.42 -12.79 -68.84
CA GLY A 526 -5.23 -12.22 -67.78
C GLY A 526 -6.26 -13.23 -67.30
N GLU A 527 -6.37 -13.42 -65.98
CA GLU A 527 -7.59 -13.83 -65.31
C GLU A 527 -7.49 -13.52 -63.81
N PHE A 528 -8.60 -13.03 -63.28
CA PHE A 528 -8.76 -12.43 -61.97
C PHE A 528 -8.44 -13.41 -60.83
N HIS A 529 -7.62 -12.98 -59.86
CA HIS A 529 -7.73 -13.43 -58.48
C HIS A 529 -7.59 -12.26 -57.51
N ALA A 530 -8.48 -12.25 -56.51
CA ALA A 530 -8.65 -11.22 -55.50
C ALA A 530 -7.31 -10.85 -54.84
N VAL A 531 -7.00 -9.55 -54.85
CA VAL A 531 -5.81 -9.00 -54.21
C VAL A 531 -5.92 -9.24 -52.70
N SER A 532 -5.20 -10.25 -52.24
CA SER A 532 -4.74 -10.36 -50.87
C SER A 532 -3.98 -9.07 -50.54
N VAL A 533 -4.49 -8.33 -49.55
CA VAL A 533 -3.78 -7.21 -48.95
C VAL A 533 -2.46 -7.75 -48.39
N PRO A 534 -1.30 -7.17 -48.74
CA PRO A 534 -0.08 -7.48 -48.03
C PRO A 534 -0.20 -6.90 -46.62
N GLU A 535 -0.37 -7.79 -45.66
CA GLU A 535 -0.28 -7.56 -44.23
C GLU A 535 1.14 -7.08 -43.91
N ALA A 536 1.35 -5.77 -43.97
CA ALA A 536 2.61 -5.13 -43.61
C ALA A 536 2.67 -4.96 -42.08
N GLU A 537 3.34 -5.94 -41.48
CA GLU A 537 4.11 -5.84 -40.23
C GLU A 537 3.34 -5.62 -38.93
N ARG A 538 2.45 -6.57 -38.64
CA ARG A 538 2.24 -6.99 -37.25
C ARG A 538 3.55 -7.60 -36.76
N ALA A 539 4.13 -7.05 -35.69
CA ALA A 539 5.24 -7.68 -34.98
C ALA A 539 4.97 -9.18 -34.83
N PRO A 540 5.97 -10.06 -34.99
CA PRO A 540 5.75 -11.50 -34.95
C PRO A 540 4.98 -11.82 -33.67
N SER A 541 3.82 -12.47 -33.79
CA SER A 541 3.06 -12.88 -32.62
C SER A 541 4.02 -13.58 -31.67
N ALA A 542 4.21 -13.05 -30.47
CA ALA A 542 5.09 -13.65 -29.46
C ALA A 542 4.66 -15.08 -29.08
N VAL A 543 3.47 -15.47 -29.53
CA VAL A 543 2.89 -16.81 -29.44
C VAL A 543 3.29 -17.61 -30.69
N SER A 544 4.02 -18.71 -30.50
CA SER A 544 4.45 -19.58 -31.60
C SER A 544 3.27 -20.28 -32.28
N ALA A 545 3.37 -20.56 -33.58
CA ALA A 545 2.35 -21.30 -34.33
C ALA A 545 2.10 -22.71 -33.75
N ALA A 546 3.10 -23.31 -33.11
CA ALA A 546 2.97 -24.57 -32.38
C ALA A 546 2.05 -24.45 -31.16
N THR A 547 2.16 -23.34 -30.40
CA THR A 547 1.28 -23.04 -29.26
C THR A 547 -0.17 -22.81 -29.72
N LEU A 548 -0.37 -22.18 -30.88
CA LEU A 548 -1.70 -21.97 -31.46
C LEU A 548 -2.39 -23.29 -31.86
N SER A 549 -1.63 -24.24 -32.42
CA SER A 549 -2.14 -25.57 -32.78
C SER A 549 -2.50 -26.43 -31.56
N GLN A 550 -1.91 -26.17 -30.40
CA GLN A 550 -2.19 -26.93 -29.16
C GLN A 550 -3.50 -26.49 -28.49
N PHE A 551 -3.99 -25.27 -28.72
CA PHE A 551 -5.29 -24.82 -28.20
C PHE A 551 -6.49 -25.56 -28.80
N THR A 552 -6.32 -26.13 -29.99
CA THR A 552 -7.34 -26.92 -30.69
C THR A 552 -7.24 -28.43 -30.41
N SER A 553 -6.35 -28.87 -29.51
CA SER A 553 -6.21 -30.28 -29.16
C SER A 553 -7.40 -30.80 -28.35
N ASP A 554 -7.80 -32.06 -28.58
CA ASP A 554 -8.83 -32.75 -27.82
C ASP A 554 -8.38 -33.04 -26.36
N GLN A 555 -7.07 -33.08 -26.11
CA GLN A 555 -6.52 -33.37 -24.79
C GLN A 555 -6.44 -32.12 -23.91
N ALA A 556 -7.14 -32.15 -22.77
CA ALA A 556 -7.08 -31.10 -21.75
C ALA A 556 -5.65 -30.74 -21.27
N PRO A 557 -4.72 -31.70 -21.02
CA PRO A 557 -3.37 -31.34 -20.56
C PRO A 557 -2.54 -30.59 -21.61
N GLU A 558 -2.71 -30.90 -22.90
CA GLU A 558 -2.02 -30.19 -23.98
C GLU A 558 -2.50 -28.75 -24.11
N ARG A 559 -3.83 -28.53 -24.01
CA ARG A 559 -4.40 -27.18 -23.96
C ARG A 559 -3.92 -26.42 -22.72
N ALA A 560 -3.85 -27.06 -21.56
CA ALA A 560 -3.35 -26.43 -20.34
C ALA A 560 -1.87 -26.03 -20.46
N ALA A 561 -1.03 -26.90 -21.03
CA ALA A 561 0.38 -26.59 -21.28
C ALA A 561 0.55 -25.38 -22.21
N ALA A 562 -0.26 -25.31 -23.28
CA ALA A 562 -0.27 -24.16 -24.19
C ALA A 562 -0.66 -22.86 -23.48
N VAL A 563 -1.66 -22.89 -22.59
CA VAL A 563 -2.05 -21.73 -21.76
C VAL A 563 -0.91 -21.29 -20.83
N ALA A 564 -0.15 -22.23 -20.24
CA ALA A 564 0.95 -21.92 -19.35
C ALA A 564 2.13 -21.24 -20.08
N GLU A 565 2.41 -21.63 -21.33
CA GLU A 565 3.43 -20.98 -22.17
C GLU A 565 3.12 -19.50 -22.43
N LEU A 566 1.84 -19.14 -22.55
CA LEU A 566 1.42 -17.75 -22.82
C LEU A 566 1.81 -16.77 -21.71
N ALA A 567 1.96 -17.25 -20.47
CA ALA A 567 2.41 -16.41 -19.36
C ALA A 567 3.82 -15.86 -19.59
N ARG A 568 4.67 -16.62 -20.30
CA ARG A 568 6.05 -16.21 -20.63
C ARG A 568 6.12 -15.24 -21.80
N SER A 569 5.22 -15.37 -22.78
CA SER A 569 5.22 -14.51 -23.97
C SER A 569 4.72 -13.09 -23.68
N GLY A 570 3.83 -12.92 -22.69
CA GLY A 570 3.28 -11.62 -22.31
C GLY A 570 2.49 -10.90 -23.41
N GLY A 571 1.97 -9.71 -23.11
CA GLY A 571 1.30 -8.84 -24.07
C GLY A 571 -0.21 -9.07 -24.28
N GLU A 572 -0.82 -8.23 -25.13
CA GLU A 572 -2.27 -8.19 -25.39
C GLU A 572 -2.78 -9.47 -26.08
N ASP A 573 -1.98 -10.07 -26.96
CA ASP A 573 -2.34 -11.33 -27.61
C ASP A 573 -2.38 -12.48 -26.60
N ALA A 574 -1.38 -12.59 -25.72
CA ALA A 574 -1.38 -13.60 -24.65
C ALA A 574 -2.58 -13.42 -23.70
N PHE A 575 -2.88 -12.17 -23.30
CA PHE A 575 -4.03 -11.88 -22.45
C PHE A 575 -5.36 -12.32 -23.08
N ARG A 576 -5.57 -12.07 -24.39
CA ARG A 576 -6.78 -12.49 -25.10
C ARG A 576 -6.94 -14.02 -25.10
N HIS A 577 -5.87 -14.76 -25.35
CA HIS A 577 -5.91 -16.22 -25.38
C HIS A 577 -6.07 -16.83 -23.98
N ILE A 578 -5.37 -16.30 -22.97
CA ILE A 578 -5.56 -16.71 -21.56
C ILE A 578 -6.99 -16.42 -21.11
N SER A 579 -7.55 -15.26 -21.48
CA SER A 579 -8.93 -14.91 -21.15
C SER A 579 -9.92 -15.89 -21.79
N ALA A 580 -9.73 -16.27 -23.06
CA ALA A 580 -10.57 -17.25 -23.74
C ALA A 580 -10.53 -18.63 -23.07
N ALA A 581 -9.38 -19.03 -22.50
CA ALA A 581 -9.22 -20.31 -21.82
C ALA A 581 -10.09 -20.46 -20.55
N PHE A 582 -10.61 -19.38 -19.96
CA PHE A 582 -11.60 -19.47 -18.86
C PHE A 582 -12.94 -20.07 -19.29
N ASP A 583 -13.23 -20.12 -20.59
CA ASP A 583 -14.45 -20.72 -21.13
C ASP A 583 -14.31 -22.20 -21.47
N ASP A 584 -13.11 -22.78 -21.33
CA ASP A 584 -12.84 -24.21 -21.58
C ASP A 584 -13.71 -25.12 -20.71
N GLN A 585 -14.01 -26.31 -21.21
CA GLN A 585 -14.82 -27.32 -20.52
C GLN A 585 -14.08 -27.92 -19.32
N SER A 586 -12.76 -28.11 -19.43
CA SER A 586 -11.92 -28.68 -18.38
C SER A 586 -11.62 -27.66 -17.28
N ALA A 587 -11.84 -28.07 -16.02
CA ALA A 587 -11.45 -27.27 -14.86
C ALA A 587 -9.93 -27.08 -14.76
N GLU A 588 -9.15 -28.03 -15.26
CA GLU A 588 -7.70 -27.98 -15.26
C GLU A 588 -7.18 -26.83 -16.14
N VAL A 589 -7.67 -26.74 -17.39
CA VAL A 589 -7.31 -25.65 -18.32
C VAL A 589 -7.69 -24.29 -17.76
N ARG A 590 -8.89 -24.17 -17.16
CA ARG A 590 -9.31 -22.91 -16.50
C ARG A 590 -8.40 -22.55 -15.33
N SER A 591 -7.99 -23.53 -14.52
CA SER A 591 -7.08 -23.31 -13.39
C SER A 591 -5.71 -22.84 -13.86
N THR A 592 -5.20 -23.43 -14.94
CA THR A 592 -3.95 -23.01 -15.58
C THR A 592 -4.08 -21.62 -16.18
N ALA A 593 -5.24 -21.25 -16.73
CA ALA A 593 -5.52 -19.89 -17.19
C ALA A 593 -5.48 -18.87 -16.05
N ALA A 594 -6.02 -19.20 -14.86
CA ALA A 594 -5.90 -18.33 -13.69
C ALA A 594 -4.43 -18.15 -13.28
N ARG A 595 -3.63 -19.22 -13.28
CA ARG A 595 -2.21 -19.14 -12.93
C ARG A 595 -1.41 -18.36 -13.97
N ALA A 596 -1.63 -18.63 -15.25
CA ALA A 596 -0.98 -17.93 -16.34
C ALA A 596 -1.30 -16.43 -16.33
N LEU A 597 -2.55 -16.06 -16.05
CA LEU A 597 -2.95 -14.67 -15.92
C LEU A 597 -2.23 -13.98 -14.75
N PHE A 598 -2.16 -14.66 -13.60
CA PHE A 598 -1.48 -14.16 -12.41
C PHE A 598 0.04 -13.99 -12.62
N ASP A 599 0.68 -14.88 -13.38
CA ASP A 599 2.13 -14.84 -13.61
C ASP A 599 2.52 -13.87 -14.74
N SER A 600 1.60 -13.54 -15.67
CA SER A 600 1.88 -12.73 -16.88
C SER A 600 2.03 -11.22 -16.66
N GLN A 601 1.48 -10.65 -15.58
CA GLN A 601 1.45 -9.19 -15.36
C GLN A 601 2.06 -8.77 -14.04
N ALA A 602 2.76 -7.62 -14.06
CA ALA A 602 3.31 -6.99 -12.86
C ALA A 602 2.21 -6.50 -11.89
N ASP A 603 1.04 -6.12 -12.40
CA ASP A 603 -0.16 -5.83 -11.62
C ASP A 603 -1.19 -6.97 -11.78
N ARG A 604 -1.11 -7.91 -10.85
CA ARG A 604 -1.91 -9.14 -10.82
C ARG A 604 -3.40 -8.86 -10.69
N ALA A 605 -3.77 -7.88 -9.87
CA ALA A 605 -5.18 -7.56 -9.59
C ALA A 605 -5.84 -6.84 -10.78
N ALA A 606 -5.09 -5.99 -11.50
CA ALA A 606 -5.59 -5.33 -12.71
C ALA A 606 -5.97 -6.33 -13.81
N ALA A 607 -5.16 -7.38 -14.01
CA ALA A 607 -5.41 -8.41 -15.01
C ALA A 607 -6.76 -9.13 -14.77
N PHE A 608 -7.01 -9.56 -13.53
CA PHE A 608 -8.29 -10.19 -13.15
C PHE A 608 -9.45 -9.20 -13.20
N THR A 609 -9.23 -7.94 -12.83
CA THR A 609 -10.26 -6.89 -12.91
C THR A 609 -10.72 -6.67 -14.35
N ARG A 610 -9.78 -6.64 -15.30
CA ARG A 610 -10.09 -6.56 -16.74
C ARG A 610 -10.88 -7.78 -17.21
N ALA A 611 -10.40 -8.98 -16.88
CA ALA A 611 -11.06 -10.23 -17.25
C ALA A 611 -12.49 -10.32 -16.69
N LEU A 612 -12.72 -9.87 -15.46
CA LEU A 612 -14.05 -9.87 -14.83
C LEU A 612 -14.99 -8.78 -15.36
N ARG A 613 -14.45 -7.62 -15.79
CA ARG A 613 -15.23 -6.52 -16.37
C ARG A 613 -15.84 -6.90 -17.72
N GLU A 614 -15.07 -7.61 -18.54
CA GLU A 614 -15.47 -8.05 -19.88
C GLU A 614 -16.27 -9.38 -19.86
N ALA A 615 -16.43 -10.00 -18.70
CA ALA A 615 -17.06 -11.32 -18.55
C ALA A 615 -18.56 -11.28 -18.25
N THR A 616 -19.31 -12.21 -18.85
CA THR A 616 -20.71 -12.52 -18.48
C THR A 616 -20.79 -13.06 -17.05
N PRO A 617 -21.96 -13.00 -16.37
CA PRO A 617 -22.10 -13.54 -15.01
C PRO A 617 -21.68 -15.01 -14.86
N ALA A 618 -21.97 -15.84 -15.86
CA ALA A 618 -21.56 -17.25 -15.87
C ALA A 618 -20.03 -17.40 -16.00
N ARG A 619 -19.40 -16.61 -16.87
CA ARG A 619 -17.95 -16.59 -17.05
C ARG A 619 -17.23 -16.05 -15.80
N ARG A 620 -17.79 -15.05 -15.11
CA ARG A 620 -17.27 -14.57 -13.82
C ARG A 620 -17.19 -15.69 -12.80
N ARG A 621 -18.26 -16.49 -12.64
CA ARG A 621 -18.23 -17.67 -11.75
C ARG A 621 -17.16 -18.68 -12.15
N LYS A 622 -16.98 -18.96 -13.45
CA LYS A 622 -15.89 -19.83 -13.94
C LYS A 622 -14.51 -19.29 -13.59
N ILE A 623 -14.29 -17.98 -13.71
CA ILE A 623 -13.03 -17.30 -13.33
C ILE A 623 -12.81 -17.42 -11.82
N GLY A 624 -13.83 -17.13 -11.00
CA GLY A 624 -13.75 -17.32 -9.55
C GLY A 624 -13.40 -18.76 -9.17
N ALA A 625 -14.04 -19.74 -9.82
CA ALA A 625 -13.81 -21.16 -9.55
C ALA A 625 -12.40 -21.58 -9.93
N ALA A 626 -11.87 -21.04 -11.04
CA ALA A 626 -10.50 -21.24 -11.47
C ALA A 626 -9.46 -20.66 -10.49
N ILE A 627 -9.71 -19.48 -9.91
CA ILE A 627 -8.85 -18.90 -8.86
C ILE A 627 -8.83 -19.81 -7.62
N ALA A 628 -9.98 -20.39 -7.27
CA ALA A 628 -10.07 -21.33 -6.14
C ALA A 628 -9.34 -22.65 -6.42
N SER A 629 -9.55 -23.26 -7.60
CA SER A 629 -8.97 -24.58 -7.95
C SER A 629 -7.50 -24.52 -8.36
N SER A 630 -6.98 -23.37 -8.79
CA SER A 630 -5.56 -23.16 -9.12
C SER A 630 -4.63 -23.08 -7.90
N GLY A 631 -5.18 -23.06 -6.67
CA GLY A 631 -4.41 -22.88 -5.43
C GLY A 631 -4.02 -21.43 -5.13
N LEU A 632 -4.29 -20.49 -6.04
CA LEU A 632 -4.05 -19.06 -5.84
C LEU A 632 -4.81 -18.50 -4.63
N ALA A 633 -6.04 -18.95 -4.41
CA ALA A 633 -6.81 -18.54 -3.23
C ALA A 633 -6.13 -18.95 -1.91
N GLN A 634 -5.58 -20.17 -1.84
CA GLN A 634 -4.88 -20.64 -0.64
C GLN A 634 -3.56 -19.89 -0.43
N GLU A 635 -2.83 -19.61 -1.52
CA GLU A 635 -1.62 -18.80 -1.48
C GLU A 635 -1.91 -17.38 -0.98
N ALA A 636 -2.97 -16.74 -1.49
CA ALA A 636 -3.41 -15.42 -1.06
C ALA A 636 -3.83 -15.42 0.42
N ILE A 637 -4.58 -16.42 0.90
CA ILE A 637 -4.99 -16.52 2.31
C ILE A 637 -3.77 -16.55 3.24
N ARG A 638 -2.70 -17.29 2.88
CA ARG A 638 -1.45 -17.33 3.65
C ARG A 638 -0.73 -15.98 3.68
N ASN A 639 -0.86 -15.20 2.62
CA ASN A 639 -0.21 -13.90 2.46
C ASN A 639 -1.02 -12.72 3.07
N LEU A 640 -2.21 -12.96 3.62
CA LEU A 640 -3.04 -11.91 4.26
C LEU A 640 -2.39 -11.28 5.49
N THR A 641 -1.52 -12.00 6.18
CA THR A 641 -0.77 -11.51 7.36
C THR A 641 0.73 -11.45 7.08
N GLY A 642 1.12 -11.16 5.83
CA GLY A 642 2.52 -11.06 5.42
C GLY A 642 3.19 -9.72 5.79
N GLU A 643 4.53 -9.71 5.82
CA GLU A 643 5.34 -8.53 6.20
C GLU A 643 5.35 -7.43 5.12
N SER A 644 5.24 -7.81 3.85
CA SER A 644 5.22 -6.86 2.73
C SER A 644 3.80 -6.36 2.44
N ARG A 645 3.59 -5.05 2.54
CA ARG A 645 2.30 -4.40 2.27
C ARG A 645 1.76 -4.72 0.87
N ASP A 646 2.63 -4.78 -0.14
CA ASP A 646 2.24 -5.03 -1.53
C ASP A 646 1.66 -6.45 -1.71
N LYS A 647 2.32 -7.48 -1.17
CA LYS A 647 1.80 -8.86 -1.26
C LYS A 647 0.49 -9.03 -0.50
N THR A 648 0.33 -8.33 0.63
CA THR A 648 -0.92 -8.34 1.41
C THR A 648 -2.05 -7.67 0.63
N TYR A 649 -1.77 -6.55 -0.05
CA TYR A 649 -2.74 -5.87 -0.91
C TYR A 649 -3.12 -6.72 -2.12
N ASP A 650 -2.15 -7.35 -2.79
CA ASP A 650 -2.39 -8.27 -3.91
C ASP A 650 -3.26 -9.46 -3.48
N ALA A 651 -2.92 -10.07 -2.35
CA ALA A 651 -3.67 -11.17 -1.77
C ALA A 651 -5.11 -10.76 -1.44
N PHE A 652 -5.29 -9.62 -0.78
CA PHE A 652 -6.60 -9.08 -0.47
C PHE A 652 -7.42 -8.80 -1.73
N SER A 653 -6.80 -8.15 -2.74
CA SER A 653 -7.45 -7.80 -4.00
C SER A 653 -7.88 -9.04 -4.78
N LEU A 654 -7.02 -10.07 -4.86
CA LEU A 654 -7.34 -11.32 -5.53
C LEU A 654 -8.50 -12.07 -4.85
N LEU A 655 -8.48 -12.18 -3.51
CA LEU A 655 -9.55 -12.80 -2.75
C LEU A 655 -10.86 -12.01 -2.82
N PHE A 656 -10.77 -10.68 -2.85
CA PHE A 656 -11.92 -9.81 -3.04
C PHE A 656 -12.54 -9.99 -4.42
N LEU A 657 -11.75 -10.05 -5.48
CA LEU A 657 -12.22 -10.31 -6.85
C LEU A 657 -12.84 -11.71 -6.97
N MET A 658 -12.24 -12.73 -6.37
CA MET A 658 -12.79 -14.09 -6.30
C MET A 658 -14.14 -14.10 -5.58
N SER A 659 -14.25 -13.39 -4.45
CA SER A 659 -15.51 -13.25 -3.72
C SER A 659 -16.58 -12.57 -4.59
N LYS A 660 -16.26 -11.46 -5.26
CA LYS A 660 -17.15 -10.74 -6.19
C LYS A 660 -17.58 -11.59 -7.38
N ALA A 661 -16.75 -12.53 -7.80
CA ALA A 661 -17.07 -13.50 -8.85
C ALA A 661 -18.07 -14.59 -8.40
N GLY A 662 -18.39 -14.66 -7.11
CA GLY A 662 -19.38 -15.57 -6.51
C GLY A 662 -18.76 -16.80 -5.84
N GLU A 663 -17.43 -16.88 -5.77
CA GLU A 663 -16.74 -18.01 -5.13
C GLU A 663 -16.21 -17.64 -3.75
N VAL A 664 -16.96 -18.05 -2.73
CA VAL A 664 -16.67 -17.75 -1.32
C VAL A 664 -16.26 -18.98 -0.52
N GLN A 665 -16.41 -20.19 -1.07
CA GLN A 665 -16.16 -21.44 -0.34
C GLN A 665 -14.75 -21.54 0.29
N PRO A 666 -13.65 -21.16 -0.39
CA PRO A 666 -12.32 -21.16 0.22
C PRO A 666 -12.21 -20.20 1.41
N LEU A 667 -12.87 -19.04 1.34
CA LEU A 667 -12.88 -18.04 2.40
C LEU A 667 -13.70 -18.52 3.60
N MET A 668 -14.84 -19.17 3.36
CA MET A 668 -15.66 -19.75 4.43
C MET A 668 -14.89 -20.83 5.21
N ARG A 669 -14.19 -21.74 4.51
CA ARG A 669 -13.33 -22.74 5.15
C ARG A 669 -12.19 -22.08 5.94
N ALA A 670 -11.59 -21.02 5.41
CA ALA A 670 -10.54 -20.29 6.12
C ALA A 670 -11.04 -19.69 7.45
N ILE A 671 -12.29 -19.21 7.53
CA ILE A 671 -12.84 -18.70 8.79
C ILE A 671 -13.04 -19.83 9.82
N GLU A 672 -13.44 -21.02 9.37
CA GLU A 672 -13.73 -22.16 10.25
C GLU A 672 -12.46 -22.89 10.71
N GLU A 673 -11.49 -23.10 9.81
CA GLU A 673 -10.39 -24.06 10.02
C GLU A 673 -9.02 -23.40 10.24
N HIS A 674 -8.79 -22.15 9.83
CA HIS A 674 -7.43 -21.58 9.80
C HIS A 674 -6.83 -21.37 11.21
N PRO A 675 -5.58 -21.74 11.51
CA PRO A 675 -5.04 -21.65 12.87
C PRO A 675 -4.88 -20.20 13.39
N ASN A 676 -4.59 -19.24 12.51
CA ASN A 676 -4.39 -17.83 12.88
C ASN A 676 -5.72 -17.06 12.95
N ILE A 677 -6.02 -16.46 14.10
CA ILE A 677 -7.20 -15.62 14.35
C ILE A 677 -7.20 -14.36 13.48
N GLU A 678 -6.05 -13.72 13.27
CA GLU A 678 -5.95 -12.49 12.46
C GLU A 678 -6.36 -12.74 11.00
N VAL A 679 -5.95 -13.87 10.43
CA VAL A 679 -6.36 -14.31 9.09
C VAL A 679 -7.88 -14.54 9.05
N ARG A 680 -8.45 -15.21 10.07
CA ARG A 680 -9.91 -15.40 10.17
C ARG A 680 -10.65 -14.07 10.18
N LEU A 681 -10.20 -13.12 11.01
CA LEU A 681 -10.78 -11.77 11.10
C LEU A 681 -10.64 -10.99 9.79
N ALA A 682 -9.49 -11.06 9.12
CA ALA A 682 -9.26 -10.43 7.83
C ALA A 682 -10.21 -10.97 6.76
N VAL A 683 -10.42 -12.28 6.72
CA VAL A 683 -11.36 -12.92 5.78
C VAL A 683 -12.81 -12.55 6.08
N VAL A 684 -13.22 -12.48 7.35
CA VAL A 684 -14.55 -12.00 7.76
C VAL A 684 -14.78 -10.57 7.28
N LYS A 685 -13.82 -9.67 7.50
CA LYS A 685 -13.89 -8.27 7.05
C LYS A 685 -13.92 -8.16 5.52
N LEU A 686 -13.12 -8.95 4.81
CA LEU A 686 -13.12 -9.00 3.35
C LEU A 686 -14.50 -9.39 2.80
N LEU A 687 -15.09 -10.45 3.35
CA LEU A 687 -16.43 -10.89 2.95
C LEU A 687 -17.51 -9.87 3.32
N ALA A 688 -17.41 -9.20 4.48
CA ALA A 688 -18.32 -8.11 4.84
C ALA A 688 -18.27 -6.96 3.82
N LEU A 689 -17.07 -6.52 3.43
CA LEU A 689 -16.85 -5.48 2.41
C LEU A 689 -17.27 -5.92 1.00
N SER A 690 -17.30 -7.22 0.72
CA SER A 690 -17.76 -7.73 -0.58
C SER A 690 -19.25 -7.45 -0.81
N GLY A 691 -20.05 -7.26 0.25
CA GLY A 691 -21.46 -6.85 0.18
C GLY A 691 -22.37 -7.83 -0.55
N GLN A 692 -22.01 -9.11 -0.65
CA GLN A 692 -22.85 -10.11 -1.29
C GLN A 692 -23.95 -10.60 -0.33
N PRO A 693 -25.22 -10.68 -0.73
CA PRO A 693 -26.28 -11.19 0.15
C PRO A 693 -26.16 -12.71 0.38
N ASP A 694 -25.57 -13.44 -0.57
CA ASP A 694 -25.46 -14.91 -0.56
C ASP A 694 -24.59 -15.47 0.58
N ILE A 695 -23.76 -14.63 1.21
CA ILE A 695 -22.93 -15.03 2.37
C ILE A 695 -23.71 -15.00 3.71
N LEU A 696 -24.83 -14.28 3.80
CA LEU A 696 -25.60 -14.14 5.04
C LEU A 696 -26.08 -15.48 5.62
N PRO A 697 -26.65 -16.42 4.85
CA PRO A 697 -27.06 -17.72 5.39
C PRO A 697 -25.88 -18.51 5.96
N ALA A 698 -24.69 -18.36 5.37
CA ALA A 698 -23.50 -19.07 5.79
C ALA A 698 -22.92 -18.47 7.09
N PHE A 699 -22.86 -17.15 7.19
CA PHE A 699 -22.49 -16.45 8.43
C PHE A 699 -23.44 -16.73 9.58
N ARG A 700 -24.76 -16.76 9.34
CA ARG A 700 -25.77 -17.12 10.36
C ARG A 700 -25.56 -18.54 10.89
N ARG A 701 -25.27 -19.51 10.01
CA ARG A 701 -24.96 -20.90 10.43
C ARG A 701 -23.70 -20.98 11.27
N MET A 702 -22.64 -20.26 10.88
CA MET A 702 -21.38 -20.21 11.62
C MET A 702 -21.53 -19.57 13.00
N ALA A 703 -22.30 -18.49 13.10
CA ALA A 703 -22.52 -17.79 14.36
C ALA A 703 -23.23 -18.66 15.42
N VAL A 704 -24.08 -19.60 14.97
CA VAL A 704 -24.85 -20.51 15.85
C VAL A 704 -24.04 -21.73 16.29
N ARG A 705 -23.10 -22.23 15.47
CA ARG A 705 -22.41 -23.52 15.70
C ARG A 705 -21.41 -23.56 16.85
N GLY A 706 -21.14 -22.44 17.53
CA GLY A 706 -20.29 -22.39 18.74
C GLY A 706 -18.80 -22.77 18.54
N SER A 707 -18.39 -23.16 17.34
CA SER A 707 -17.03 -23.64 17.01
C SER A 707 -16.01 -22.53 16.73
N LEU A 708 -16.43 -21.26 16.75
CA LEU A 708 -15.57 -20.11 16.45
C LEU A 708 -15.05 -19.44 17.73
N PRO A 709 -13.78 -18.96 17.72
CA PRO A 709 -13.26 -18.09 18.78
C PRO A 709 -14.18 -16.88 19.02
N PRO A 710 -14.28 -16.37 20.26
CA PRO A 710 -15.23 -15.32 20.61
C PRO A 710 -15.01 -14.04 19.80
N GLU A 711 -13.77 -13.68 19.48
CA GLU A 711 -13.42 -12.51 18.67
C GLU A 711 -13.92 -12.66 17.23
N VAL A 712 -13.72 -13.84 16.64
CA VAL A 712 -14.17 -14.16 15.28
C VAL A 712 -15.70 -14.21 15.22
N ARG A 713 -16.34 -14.79 16.24
CA ARG A 713 -17.81 -14.83 16.34
C ARG A 713 -18.40 -13.42 16.44
N SER A 714 -17.81 -12.53 17.23
CA SER A 714 -18.22 -11.12 17.31
C SER A 714 -18.06 -10.41 15.97
N ALA A 715 -16.93 -10.61 15.28
CA ALA A 715 -16.71 -10.05 13.95
C ALA A 715 -17.70 -10.58 12.91
N VAL A 716 -18.07 -11.87 12.97
CA VAL A 716 -19.10 -12.45 12.09
C VAL A 716 -20.48 -11.83 12.36
N MET A 717 -20.85 -11.61 13.63
CA MET A 717 -22.10 -10.93 13.99
C MET A 717 -22.12 -9.48 13.51
N GLU A 718 -21.00 -8.76 13.66
CA GLU A 718 -20.84 -7.40 13.14
C GLU A 718 -20.98 -7.39 11.61
N ALA A 719 -20.34 -8.34 10.91
CA ALA A 719 -20.46 -8.47 9.47
C ALA A 719 -21.90 -8.76 9.02
N ILE A 720 -22.64 -9.63 9.73
CA ILE A 720 -24.07 -9.89 9.47
C ILE A 720 -24.87 -8.58 9.58
N TYR A 721 -24.62 -7.80 10.64
CA TYR A 721 -25.29 -6.51 10.84
C TYR A 721 -24.96 -5.52 9.72
N GLN A 722 -23.67 -5.37 9.38
CA GLN A 722 -23.21 -4.48 8.30
C GLN A 722 -23.88 -4.83 6.96
N ILE A 723 -23.83 -6.09 6.53
CA ILE A 723 -24.42 -6.52 5.26
C ILE A 723 -25.95 -6.33 5.26
N THR A 724 -26.61 -6.62 6.38
CA THR A 724 -28.07 -6.45 6.52
C THR A 724 -28.46 -4.96 6.50
N SER A 725 -27.68 -4.10 7.15
CA SER A 725 -27.92 -2.64 7.19
C SER A 725 -27.67 -1.95 5.85
N GLN A 726 -26.82 -2.52 4.99
CA GLN A 726 -26.48 -2.01 3.66
C GLN A 726 -27.44 -2.49 2.55
N SER A 727 -28.35 -3.43 2.84
CA SER A 727 -29.39 -3.90 1.90
C SER A 727 -30.79 -3.40 2.26
N PRO A 728 -31.19 -2.16 1.89
CA PRO A 728 -32.56 -1.72 2.00
C PRO A 728 -33.35 -2.11 0.73
N ALA A 729 -33.57 -3.40 0.50
CA ALA A 729 -34.47 -3.88 -0.56
C ALA A 729 -34.81 -5.35 -0.34
N ASP A 730 -35.71 -5.63 0.61
CA ASP A 730 -36.66 -6.77 0.57
C ASP A 730 -37.43 -6.79 1.89
N ALA A 731 -38.39 -5.87 2.02
CA ALA A 731 -39.50 -6.04 2.94
C ALA A 731 -40.64 -6.73 2.16
N PRO A 732 -41.16 -7.88 2.61
CA PRO A 732 -42.30 -8.49 1.98
C PRO A 732 -43.53 -7.60 2.19
N SER A 733 -44.11 -7.12 1.10
CA SER A 733 -45.42 -6.47 1.10
C SER A 733 -46.46 -7.48 1.58
N VAL A 734 -46.89 -7.34 2.83
CA VAL A 734 -48.07 -8.00 3.37
C VAL A 734 -49.00 -6.91 3.90
N VAL A 735 -50.25 -7.02 3.44
CA VAL A 735 -51.46 -6.21 3.65
C VAL A 735 -51.63 -5.03 2.70
#